data_AF-A0A0S6WVP8-F1
#
_entry.id   AF-A0A0S6WVP8-F1
#
_cell.length_a   1.000
_cell.length_b   1.000
_cell.length_c   1.000
_cell.angle_alpha   90.00
_cell.angle_beta   90.00
_cell.angle_gamma   90.00
#
_symmetry.space_group_name_H-M   'P 1'
#
loop_
_entity.id
_entity.type
_entity.pdbx_description
1 polymer ?
#
loop_
_entity_poly.entity_id
_entity_poly.type
_entity_poly.pdbx_seq_one_letter_code
_entity_poly.pdbx_strand_id
1 'polypeptide(L)'
;MSRIITAYEGPLAISETANDQTLIYSGENTYEARRLAELSKTWAEGLASPGDPGTRSAKSWAGAAQLSAGTAEAFVGPTYGSTQDALDQTNDGDFFAIQTEGLVSIYRNEANTAVLQRTVATSDFLGSPQGAMAVTVANGFTVQQNLTDLQADDMRRIDLREYRAGVGIGDETADTDALKAAFADAAALVGGQNGSAAPIYRNKIWLPKGNILLGESLKSTGNFAVFFEGQGRDATRIHIPDGEYLLDSDHRSFGISFQNLQTRGGKGVFRRSGLAPAIGGASGGIGLLVDGCAFYDYTECALGSSSNDDPFWRISRSKFTGSVGSKAIMLPTGGGHDIRSNWINQYKYGICLRNGYDVLIDGNRFGGLTNGPVRTDIWIIPTSNSSGSGLKISRNYHGNENDSPEDRSVLIAAADTSSNADHATNPTWEAYEESNAAVDSSYIVGQVSFHDNLHALDSGRSRGLIYSRTTNLRSFTWQDKIFGAAPYIFEFDNALFTSFDKNNRWAQTNTVTVDSDVFAGAAPSTDAVCNLPGFGQIDSPSGRMSGQADIPLAAAPFAADCTTLLDSTTSIASLLTVSGANITLGQSDAVNGRDAAAVNLTAGSGSVRLPLDLTNAQEGRLCHLEIDLAQALTQSLPGVYIRIGEGVSSYFKSVYVPLNPTWRTIHVPFVLPNAQASTFRVVICAHSSDFASGVSDTFHVGRIFVYQAQHRVSSLQVPGCSTNNDSTSKTLHVRSSKPTQVWDSPLLQDCSVSFSTAAAYPGARFRIVRGPGASGNHALLLGDGPFKTLDLPGSWCEVEYDGTSWLSVGAGFL
;
A
#
# COMPACT_ATOMS: atom_id res chain seq x y z
N MET A 1 58.54 30.81 -26.39
CA MET A 1 59.33 29.90 -27.25
C MET A 1 58.93 30.14 -28.69
N SER A 2 59.93 30.38 -29.53
CA SER A 2 59.84 30.91 -30.89
C SER A 2 59.69 29.84 -31.99
N ARG A 3 59.05 30.23 -33.11
CA ARG A 3 59.07 29.59 -34.46
C ARG A 3 58.36 28.21 -34.51
N ILE A 4 57.63 27.79 -35.54
CA ILE A 4 57.85 27.80 -37.00
C ILE A 4 56.48 27.72 -37.72
N ILE A 5 56.33 28.50 -38.80
CA ILE A 5 55.32 28.36 -39.87
C ILE A 5 55.87 27.38 -40.92
N THR A 6 55.11 26.41 -41.45
CA THR A 6 55.06 26.12 -42.91
C THR A 6 53.89 25.20 -43.33
N ALA A 7 53.09 25.74 -44.27
CA ALA A 7 52.34 25.17 -45.42
C ALA A 7 51.85 23.70 -45.47
N TYR A 8 50.57 23.55 -45.85
CA TYR A 8 50.19 22.69 -46.98
C TYR A 8 48.84 23.11 -47.59
N GLU A 9 48.78 23.21 -48.92
CA GLU A 9 47.59 23.39 -49.75
C GLU A 9 47.15 22.03 -50.29
N GLY A 10 45.86 21.69 -50.20
CA GLY A 10 45.29 20.51 -50.83
C GLY A 10 43.76 20.43 -50.66
N PRO A 11 42.99 20.07 -51.70
CA PRO A 11 41.53 20.11 -51.64
C PRO A 11 40.96 18.91 -50.88
N LEU A 12 40.00 19.18 -49.98
CA LEU A 12 39.19 18.17 -49.31
C LEU A 12 38.03 17.74 -50.22
N ALA A 13 38.03 16.48 -50.65
CA ALA A 13 36.89 15.89 -51.34
C ALA A 13 35.90 15.31 -50.32
N ILE A 14 34.65 15.80 -50.34
CA ILE A 14 33.53 15.24 -49.58
C ILE A 14 32.80 14.26 -50.51
N SER A 15 32.69 13.00 -50.09
CA SER A 15 31.84 11.99 -50.73
C SER A 15 30.64 11.72 -49.82
N GLU A 16 29.45 12.13 -50.24
CA GLU A 16 28.19 11.79 -49.59
C GLU A 16 27.75 10.37 -49.95
N THR A 17 27.64 9.49 -48.95
CA THR A 17 26.64 8.41 -48.93
C THR A 17 26.25 8.07 -47.50
N ALA A 18 24.96 7.79 -47.33
CA ALA A 18 24.24 7.74 -46.08
C ALA A 18 24.48 6.49 -45.21
N ASN A 19 24.27 6.72 -43.90
CA ASN A 19 24.04 5.77 -42.80
C ASN A 19 25.28 5.03 -42.23
N ASP A 20 25.45 5.21 -40.91
CA ASP A 20 26.50 4.74 -39.99
C ASP A 20 27.85 5.50 -39.99
N GLN A 21 28.04 6.37 -38.97
CA GLN A 21 29.34 6.95 -38.65
C GLN A 21 29.99 6.24 -37.46
N THR A 22 30.88 5.29 -37.77
CA THR A 22 32.07 5.04 -36.95
C THR A 22 33.23 5.78 -37.62
N LEU A 23 33.80 6.79 -36.97
CA LEU A 23 34.96 7.53 -37.46
C LEU A 23 36.23 6.68 -37.31
N ILE A 24 36.73 6.12 -38.43
CA ILE A 24 38.07 5.52 -38.50
C ILE A 24 39.02 6.58 -39.07
N TYR A 25 39.93 7.09 -38.23
CA TYR A 25 41.02 7.96 -38.67
C TYR A 25 42.19 7.09 -39.15
N SER A 26 42.46 7.08 -40.45
CA SER A 26 43.73 6.58 -41.00
C SER A 26 44.48 7.73 -41.67
N GLY A 27 45.36 8.38 -40.91
CA GLY A 27 46.29 9.40 -41.40
C GLY A 27 47.18 9.92 -40.27
N GLU A 28 48.50 9.84 -40.45
CA GLU A 28 49.52 10.22 -39.48
C GLU A 28 49.58 11.74 -39.28
N ASN A 29 48.84 12.27 -38.32
CA ASN A 29 49.22 13.47 -37.54
C ASN A 29 48.41 13.52 -36.25
N THR A 30 48.95 12.87 -35.22
CA THR A 30 48.24 12.43 -34.02
C THR A 30 48.24 13.44 -32.86
N TYR A 31 48.76 14.66 -33.03
CA TYR A 31 48.88 15.61 -31.93
C TYR A 31 47.68 16.58 -31.81
N GLU A 32 47.31 17.29 -32.87
CA GLU A 32 46.20 18.26 -32.85
C GLU A 32 44.82 17.57 -32.77
N ALA A 33 44.63 16.43 -33.45
CA ALA A 33 43.41 15.64 -33.34
C ALA A 33 43.22 15.04 -31.93
N ARG A 34 44.31 14.61 -31.27
CA ARG A 34 44.26 14.19 -29.85
C ARG A 34 43.99 15.36 -28.92
N ARG A 35 44.58 16.53 -29.18
CA ARG A 35 44.36 17.74 -28.38
C ARG A 35 42.90 18.21 -28.45
N LEU A 36 42.27 18.18 -29.62
CA LEU A 36 40.85 18.51 -29.79
C LEU A 36 39.94 17.46 -29.13
N ALA A 37 40.29 16.17 -29.20
CA ALA A 37 39.57 15.10 -28.50
C ALA A 37 39.72 15.19 -26.97
N GLU A 38 40.91 15.54 -26.47
CA GLU A 38 41.15 15.76 -25.03
C GLU A 38 40.44 17.03 -24.53
N LEU A 39 40.39 18.11 -25.31
CA LEU A 39 39.61 19.31 -24.99
C LEU A 39 38.11 19.01 -24.95
N SER A 40 37.60 18.23 -25.90
CA SER A 40 36.22 17.72 -25.93
C SER A 40 35.90 16.85 -24.70
N LYS A 41 36.81 15.96 -24.31
CA LYS A 41 36.66 15.08 -23.15
C LYS A 41 36.70 15.86 -21.81
N THR A 42 37.63 16.82 -21.69
CA THR A 42 37.73 17.70 -20.51
C THR A 42 36.49 18.59 -20.37
N TRP A 43 35.87 18.97 -21.48
CA TRP A 43 34.60 19.71 -21.51
C TRP A 43 33.41 18.83 -21.08
N ALA A 44 33.36 17.58 -21.52
CA ALA A 44 32.33 16.60 -21.10
C ALA A 44 32.45 16.20 -19.62
N GLU A 45 33.66 16.07 -19.09
CA GLU A 45 33.90 15.75 -17.68
C GLU A 45 33.61 16.95 -16.75
N GLY A 46 33.80 18.18 -17.22
CA GLY A 46 33.41 19.40 -16.51
C GLY A 46 31.89 19.59 -16.35
N LEU A 47 31.09 18.99 -17.24
CA LEU A 47 29.62 19.00 -17.18
C LEU A 47 29.05 18.10 -16.07
N ALA A 48 29.82 17.12 -15.57
CA ALA A 48 29.40 16.15 -14.55
C ALA A 48 29.64 16.61 -13.09
N SER A 49 30.24 17.78 -12.87
CA SER A 49 30.50 18.34 -11.54
C SER A 49 29.27 19.10 -10.97
N PRO A 50 28.94 18.95 -9.67
CA PRO A 50 27.78 19.59 -9.06
C PRO A 50 28.08 21.07 -8.74
N GLY A 51 27.87 21.95 -9.72
CA GLY A 51 27.93 23.41 -9.58
C GLY A 51 26.72 24.11 -10.19
N ASP A 52 26.49 25.36 -9.79
CA ASP A 52 25.33 26.22 -10.13
C ASP A 52 24.94 26.21 -11.64
N PRO A 53 23.67 25.96 -12.00
CA PRO A 53 23.15 26.02 -13.38
C PRO A 53 23.44 27.35 -14.12
N GLY A 54 23.43 28.49 -13.44
CA GLY A 54 23.57 29.80 -14.09
C GLY A 54 24.94 30.03 -14.72
N THR A 55 26.00 29.59 -14.05
CA THR A 55 27.38 29.67 -14.55
C THR A 55 27.68 28.64 -15.65
N ARG A 56 26.92 27.54 -15.71
CA ARG A 56 27.05 26.50 -16.76
C ARG A 56 26.55 26.98 -18.11
N SER A 57 25.41 27.68 -18.15
CA SER A 57 24.91 28.25 -19.40
C SER A 57 25.89 29.27 -19.98
N ALA A 58 26.34 30.26 -19.20
CA ALA A 58 27.24 31.31 -19.70
C ALA A 58 28.55 30.75 -20.28
N LYS A 59 29.15 29.73 -19.66
CA LYS A 59 30.37 29.08 -20.18
C LYS A 59 30.10 28.25 -21.44
N SER A 60 28.95 27.59 -21.55
CA SER A 60 28.53 26.85 -22.75
C SER A 60 28.36 27.78 -23.95
N TRP A 61 27.65 28.90 -23.76
CA TRP A 61 27.46 29.92 -24.81
C TRP A 61 28.78 30.56 -25.24
N ALA A 62 29.68 30.86 -24.29
CA ALA A 62 31.01 31.39 -24.60
C ALA A 62 31.87 30.38 -25.40
N GLY A 63 31.83 29.09 -25.03
CA GLY A 63 32.52 28.03 -25.75
C GLY A 63 31.98 27.82 -27.17
N ALA A 64 30.66 27.82 -27.34
CA ALA A 64 30.03 27.72 -28.66
C ALA A 64 30.35 28.92 -29.57
N ALA A 65 30.40 30.13 -28.99
CA ALA A 65 30.80 31.34 -29.70
C ALA A 65 32.27 31.31 -30.15
N GLN A 66 33.18 30.86 -29.28
CA GLN A 66 34.59 30.67 -29.66
C GLN A 66 34.77 29.62 -30.76
N LEU A 67 34.04 28.51 -30.69
CA LEU A 67 34.08 27.47 -31.72
C LEU A 67 33.52 27.97 -33.05
N SER A 68 32.43 28.74 -33.02
CA SER A 68 31.85 29.37 -34.22
C SER A 68 32.78 30.42 -34.84
N ALA A 69 33.45 31.23 -34.02
CA ALA A 69 34.43 32.22 -34.49
C ALA A 69 35.67 31.53 -35.09
N GLY A 70 36.24 30.54 -34.40
CA GLY A 70 37.37 29.77 -34.91
C GLY A 70 37.03 28.96 -36.17
N THR A 71 35.81 28.44 -36.27
CA THR A 71 35.33 27.77 -37.50
C THR A 71 35.14 28.76 -38.64
N ALA A 72 34.64 29.97 -38.35
CA ALA A 72 34.56 31.04 -39.34
C ALA A 72 35.97 31.40 -39.85
N GLU A 73 36.92 31.69 -38.96
CA GLU A 73 38.30 32.01 -39.33
C GLU A 73 38.98 30.89 -40.14
N ALA A 74 38.69 29.62 -39.83
CA ALA A 74 39.26 28.47 -40.55
C ALA A 74 38.71 28.29 -41.97
N PHE A 75 37.48 28.76 -42.27
CA PHE A 75 36.80 28.51 -43.54
C PHE A 75 36.92 29.63 -44.59
N VAL A 76 37.29 30.86 -44.20
CA VAL A 76 37.19 32.04 -45.11
C VAL A 76 38.47 32.83 -45.30
N GLY A 77 39.64 32.21 -45.07
CA GLY A 77 40.93 32.82 -45.38
C GLY A 77 41.42 33.83 -44.32
N PRO A 78 42.50 34.58 -44.60
CA PRO A 78 43.11 35.49 -43.62
C PRO A 78 42.15 36.60 -43.15
N THR A 79 42.29 37.01 -41.89
CA THR A 79 41.59 38.18 -41.35
C THR A 79 42.41 39.45 -41.62
N TYR A 80 41.78 40.46 -42.20
CA TYR A 80 42.40 41.75 -42.53
C TYR A 80 41.83 42.89 -41.68
N GLY A 81 42.61 43.96 -41.53
CA GLY A 81 42.21 45.14 -40.76
C GLY A 81 41.17 46.02 -41.47
N SER A 82 41.07 45.94 -42.80
CA SER A 82 40.07 46.64 -43.59
C SER A 82 39.76 45.88 -44.88
N THR A 83 38.60 46.18 -45.50
CA THR A 83 38.22 45.56 -46.77
C THR A 83 39.21 45.89 -47.89
N GLN A 84 39.82 47.08 -47.89
CA GLN A 84 40.82 47.45 -48.90
C GLN A 84 42.10 46.63 -48.77
N ASP A 85 42.61 46.45 -47.54
CA ASP A 85 43.82 45.64 -47.31
C ASP A 85 43.63 44.19 -47.76
N ALA A 86 42.40 43.68 -47.64
CA ALA A 86 42.03 42.35 -48.09
C ALA A 86 41.93 42.26 -49.62
N LEU A 87 41.29 43.23 -50.27
CA LEU A 87 41.18 43.27 -51.73
C LEU A 87 42.55 43.36 -52.40
N ASP A 88 43.47 44.12 -51.82
CA ASP A 88 44.85 44.24 -52.31
C ASP A 88 45.65 42.93 -52.17
N GLN A 89 45.17 41.98 -51.36
CA GLN A 89 45.86 40.73 -51.00
C GLN A 89 45.11 39.46 -51.42
N THR A 90 43.95 39.59 -52.07
CA THR A 90 43.11 38.47 -52.50
C THR A 90 42.76 38.59 -53.98
N ASN A 91 42.52 37.47 -54.66
CA ASN A 91 42.10 37.46 -56.05
C ASN A 91 40.58 37.44 -56.17
N ASP A 92 40.07 37.75 -57.37
CA ASP A 92 38.66 37.59 -57.69
C ASP A 92 38.19 36.15 -57.41
N GLY A 93 37.12 36.02 -56.63
CA GLY A 93 36.55 34.77 -56.15
C GLY A 93 36.96 34.35 -54.74
N ASP A 94 38.05 34.90 -54.18
CA ASP A 94 38.55 34.55 -52.84
C ASP A 94 37.64 35.10 -51.74
N PHE A 95 37.50 34.33 -50.64
CA PHE A 95 36.88 34.81 -49.42
C PHE A 95 37.93 35.43 -48.48
N PHE A 96 37.50 36.42 -47.71
CA PHE A 96 38.31 37.01 -46.64
C PHE A 96 37.44 37.50 -45.48
N ALA A 97 38.04 37.66 -44.31
CA ALA A 97 37.34 38.12 -43.12
C ALA A 97 37.86 39.50 -42.66
N ILE A 98 36.97 40.34 -42.14
CA ILE A 98 37.28 41.59 -41.45
C ILE A 98 36.73 41.49 -40.04
N GLN A 99 37.58 41.71 -39.04
CA GLN A 99 37.16 41.77 -37.64
C GLN A 99 37.01 43.22 -37.19
N THR A 100 35.82 43.62 -36.75
CA THR A 100 35.55 44.97 -36.26
C THR A 100 34.68 44.88 -35.02
N GLU A 101 35.17 45.43 -33.90
CA GLU A 101 34.42 45.52 -32.63
C GLU A 101 33.85 44.16 -32.13
N GLY A 102 34.59 43.06 -32.34
CA GLY A 102 34.15 41.72 -31.94
C GLY A 102 33.14 41.07 -32.90
N LEU A 103 32.86 41.66 -34.05
CA LEU A 103 32.17 41.00 -35.16
C LEU A 103 33.19 40.56 -36.20
N VAL A 104 33.02 39.36 -36.75
CA VAL A 104 33.77 38.86 -37.91
C VAL A 104 32.84 38.90 -39.11
N SER A 105 33.09 39.82 -40.02
CA SER A 105 32.38 39.95 -41.29
C SER A 105 33.16 39.27 -42.40
N ILE A 106 32.48 38.40 -43.13
CA ILE A 106 33.05 37.57 -44.20
C ILE A 106 32.63 38.17 -45.52
N TYR A 107 33.61 38.44 -46.37
CA TYR A 107 33.44 39.00 -47.70
C TYR A 107 33.94 38.02 -48.76
N ARG A 108 33.50 38.23 -49.99
CA ARG A 108 34.08 37.66 -51.20
C ARG A 108 34.61 38.79 -52.06
N ASN A 109 35.83 38.65 -52.58
CA ASN A 109 36.37 39.57 -53.57
C ASN A 109 35.67 39.28 -54.90
N GLU A 110 34.86 40.21 -55.40
CA GLU A 110 34.22 40.10 -56.72
C GLU A 110 34.67 41.28 -57.58
N ALA A 111 35.54 41.01 -58.56
CA ALA A 111 36.15 41.98 -59.45
C ALA A 111 36.78 43.17 -58.69
N ASN A 112 37.56 42.87 -57.64
CA ASN A 112 38.20 43.86 -56.77
C ASN A 112 37.22 44.69 -55.93
N THR A 113 36.05 44.12 -55.61
CA THR A 113 35.03 44.69 -54.72
C THR A 113 34.71 43.73 -53.58
N ALA A 114 34.67 44.24 -52.35
CA ALA A 114 34.36 43.44 -51.16
C ALA A 114 32.85 43.23 -51.03
N VAL A 115 32.34 42.05 -51.37
CA VAL A 115 30.92 41.72 -51.25
C VAL A 115 30.66 40.95 -49.96
N LEU A 116 29.95 41.57 -49.01
CA LEU A 116 29.62 40.97 -47.71
C LEU A 116 28.73 39.74 -47.88
N GLN A 117 29.15 38.62 -47.29
CA GLN A 117 28.44 37.34 -47.34
C GLN A 117 27.70 37.07 -46.03
N ARG A 118 28.37 37.26 -44.89
CA ARG A 118 27.80 37.04 -43.55
C ARG A 118 28.60 37.78 -42.48
N THR A 119 27.96 38.09 -41.35
CA THR A 119 28.63 38.59 -40.15
C THR A 119 28.35 37.65 -38.99
N VAL A 120 29.38 37.33 -38.21
CA VAL A 120 29.34 36.40 -37.07
C VAL A 120 29.80 37.15 -35.83
N ALA A 121 29.06 37.03 -34.73
CA ALA A 121 29.50 37.57 -33.45
C ALA A 121 30.60 36.71 -32.83
N THR A 122 31.68 37.33 -32.34
CA THR A 122 32.67 36.64 -31.52
C THR A 122 32.24 36.60 -30.05
N SER A 123 32.98 35.84 -29.24
CA SER A 123 32.83 35.86 -27.78
C SER A 123 32.96 37.27 -27.20
N ASP A 124 33.79 38.11 -27.79
CA ASP A 124 34.05 39.47 -27.29
C ASP A 124 32.85 40.38 -27.56
N PHE A 125 32.21 40.26 -28.73
CA PHE A 125 30.97 40.98 -29.01
C PHE A 125 29.84 40.49 -28.11
N LEU A 126 29.64 39.18 -27.96
CA LEU A 126 28.61 38.64 -27.06
C LEU A 126 28.85 38.97 -25.58
N GLY A 127 30.10 39.19 -25.18
CA GLY A 127 30.48 39.70 -23.86
C GLY A 127 30.37 41.22 -23.70
N SER A 128 30.16 41.96 -24.79
CA SER A 128 30.02 43.42 -24.77
C SER A 128 28.59 43.86 -24.43
N PRO A 129 28.39 45.09 -23.93
CA PRO A 129 27.05 45.66 -23.74
C PRO A 129 26.21 45.65 -25.02
N GLN A 130 26.81 45.88 -26.19
CA GLN A 130 26.10 45.84 -27.47
C GLN A 130 25.64 44.42 -27.85
N GLY A 131 26.46 43.39 -27.62
CA GLY A 131 26.07 42.01 -27.89
C GLY A 131 25.01 41.48 -26.93
N ALA A 132 25.08 41.87 -25.65
CA ALA A 132 24.01 41.60 -24.68
C ALA A 132 22.67 42.18 -25.17
N MET A 133 22.67 43.41 -25.70
CA MET A 133 21.47 44.03 -26.28
C MET A 133 21.00 43.35 -27.58
N ALA A 134 21.91 42.91 -28.45
CA ALA A 134 21.56 42.29 -29.73
C ALA A 134 20.88 40.92 -29.57
N VAL A 135 21.29 40.11 -28.59
CA VAL A 135 20.62 38.84 -28.22
C VAL A 135 19.22 39.10 -27.62
N THR A 136 19.02 40.29 -27.03
CA THR A 136 17.78 40.67 -26.35
C THR A 136 16.62 40.98 -27.32
N VAL A 137 16.91 41.41 -28.55
CA VAL A 137 15.87 41.83 -29.52
C VAL A 137 15.32 40.67 -30.35
N ALA A 138 16.07 39.58 -30.53
CA ALA A 138 15.72 38.51 -31.48
C ALA A 138 14.57 37.59 -31.01
N ASN A 139 14.23 37.55 -29.71
CA ASN A 139 13.24 36.62 -29.16
C ASN A 139 11.98 37.28 -28.58
N GLY A 140 11.78 38.60 -28.70
CA GLY A 140 10.54 39.26 -28.26
C GLY A 140 10.26 39.25 -26.74
N PHE A 141 11.19 38.77 -25.92
CA PHE A 141 11.08 38.78 -24.45
C PHE A 141 12.17 39.66 -23.86
N THR A 142 11.78 40.71 -23.13
CA THR A 142 12.72 41.57 -22.41
C THR A 142 13.39 40.80 -21.27
N VAL A 143 14.72 40.93 -21.13
CA VAL A 143 15.52 40.39 -20.01
C VAL A 143 14.90 40.67 -18.63
N GLN A 144 14.22 41.81 -18.49
CA GLN A 144 13.48 42.17 -17.30
C GLN A 144 12.40 41.15 -16.94
N GLN A 145 11.68 40.62 -17.93
CA GLN A 145 10.59 39.68 -17.73
C GLN A 145 11.11 38.29 -17.38
N ASN A 146 12.18 37.82 -18.03
CA ASN A 146 12.84 36.58 -17.61
C ASN A 146 13.53 36.70 -16.26
N LEU A 147 14.08 37.86 -15.89
CA LEU A 147 14.59 38.09 -14.52
C LEU A 147 13.45 38.15 -13.51
N THR A 148 12.32 38.78 -13.84
CA THR A 148 11.14 38.79 -12.99
C THR A 148 10.52 37.40 -12.84
N ASP A 149 10.53 36.59 -13.90
CA ASP A 149 10.00 35.23 -13.90
C ASP A 149 10.97 34.24 -13.21
N LEU A 150 12.29 34.37 -13.41
CA LEU A 150 13.32 33.66 -12.64
C LEU A 150 13.31 34.06 -11.17
N GLN A 151 13.10 35.35 -10.86
CA GLN A 151 12.92 35.82 -9.47
C GLN A 151 11.56 35.43 -8.88
N ALA A 152 10.55 35.13 -9.71
CA ALA A 152 9.26 34.62 -9.26
C ALA A 152 9.29 33.11 -9.00
N ASP A 153 10.14 32.35 -9.70
CA ASP A 153 10.39 30.92 -9.46
C ASP A 153 11.47 30.65 -8.41
N ASP A 154 12.43 31.56 -8.19
CA ASP A 154 13.38 31.46 -7.09
C ASP A 154 12.71 31.82 -5.76
N MET A 155 12.58 30.81 -4.89
CA MET A 155 12.18 31.01 -3.50
C MET A 155 13.04 32.10 -2.86
N ARG A 156 12.45 33.26 -2.54
CA ARG A 156 13.15 34.33 -1.83
C ARG A 156 13.71 33.75 -0.52
N ARG A 157 15.04 33.77 -0.41
CA ARG A 157 15.77 33.31 0.78
C ARG A 157 15.94 34.49 1.73
N ILE A 158 15.35 34.36 2.91
CA ILE A 158 15.38 35.33 4.01
C ILE A 158 16.43 34.81 5.01
N ASP A 159 17.64 35.34 4.97
CA ASP A 159 18.71 34.92 5.89
C ASP A 159 18.50 35.57 7.27
N LEU A 160 18.35 34.77 8.32
CA LEU A 160 18.13 35.27 9.69
C LEU A 160 19.21 36.27 10.13
N ARG A 161 20.45 36.15 9.61
CA ARG A 161 21.56 37.05 9.94
C ARG A 161 21.33 38.48 9.47
N GLU A 162 20.55 38.68 8.40
CA GLU A 162 20.24 40.02 7.87
C GLU A 162 19.30 40.79 8.82
N TYR A 163 18.50 40.07 9.58
CA TYR A 163 17.58 40.62 10.58
C TYR A 163 18.24 40.84 11.95
N ARG A 164 19.54 40.56 12.05
CA ARG A 164 20.27 40.53 13.31
C ARG A 164 21.48 41.45 13.27
N ALA A 165 21.25 42.74 13.51
CA ALA A 165 22.29 43.76 13.41
C ALA A 165 23.36 43.61 14.53
N GLY A 166 24.57 43.17 14.16
CA GLY A 166 25.78 43.37 14.97
C GLY A 166 26.01 42.43 16.15
N VAL A 167 25.21 41.35 16.30
CA VAL A 167 25.36 40.36 17.38
C VAL A 167 25.58 38.96 16.77
N GLY A 168 26.38 38.10 17.40
CA GLY A 168 26.60 36.69 17.02
C GLY A 168 25.52 35.75 17.60
N ILE A 169 25.16 34.65 16.93
CA ILE A 169 24.01 33.77 17.29
C ILE A 169 24.11 33.30 18.76
N GLY A 170 22.99 33.25 19.49
CA GLY A 170 22.93 32.83 20.90
C GLY A 170 22.63 33.93 21.91
N ASP A 171 21.95 34.99 21.48
CA ASP A 171 21.44 36.07 22.33
C ASP A 171 19.93 36.08 22.19
N GLU A 172 19.19 35.81 23.28
CA GLU A 172 17.75 35.55 23.28
C GLU A 172 16.92 36.69 22.72
N THR A 173 17.14 37.91 23.19
CA THR A 173 16.40 39.08 22.70
C THR A 173 16.68 39.31 21.21
N ALA A 174 17.96 39.32 20.82
CA ALA A 174 18.34 39.58 19.43
C ALA A 174 17.91 38.46 18.47
N ASP A 175 17.98 37.19 18.90
CA ASP A 175 17.50 36.03 18.12
C ASP A 175 15.98 36.05 17.96
N THR A 176 15.25 36.39 19.02
CA THR A 176 13.78 36.48 19.01
C THR A 176 13.29 37.58 18.08
N ASP A 177 13.85 38.78 18.22
CA ASP A 177 13.48 39.92 17.38
C ASP A 177 13.80 39.64 15.91
N ALA A 178 14.96 39.05 15.62
CA ALA A 178 15.35 38.68 14.26
C ALA A 178 14.41 37.61 13.66
N LEU A 179 14.05 36.57 14.43
CA LEU A 179 13.12 35.53 13.96
C LEU A 179 11.72 36.09 13.71
N LYS A 180 11.22 36.96 14.59
CA LYS A 180 9.94 37.63 14.41
C LYS A 180 9.92 38.50 13.16
N ALA A 181 10.97 39.28 12.93
CA ALA A 181 11.08 40.14 11.75
C ALA A 181 11.18 39.31 10.45
N ALA A 182 12.01 38.26 10.44
CA ALA A 182 12.11 37.33 9.30
C ALA A 182 10.78 36.60 9.03
N PHE A 183 10.08 36.18 10.08
CA PHE A 183 8.76 35.56 9.98
C PHE A 183 7.71 36.53 9.43
N ALA A 184 7.69 37.78 9.91
CA ALA A 184 6.80 38.81 9.39
C ALA A 184 7.06 39.13 7.91
N ASP A 185 8.32 39.22 7.48
CA ASP A 185 8.69 39.40 6.07
C ASP A 185 8.23 38.21 5.20
N ALA A 186 8.43 36.99 5.68
CA ALA A 186 7.96 35.79 4.99
C ALA A 186 6.42 35.76 4.86
N ALA A 187 5.70 36.13 5.93
CA ALA A 187 4.24 36.09 5.99
C ALA A 187 3.55 37.25 5.23
N ALA A 188 4.15 38.45 5.21
CA ALA A 188 3.57 39.64 4.57
C ALA A 188 3.31 39.46 3.07
N LEU A 189 4.10 38.63 2.39
CA LEU A 189 3.96 38.35 0.96
C LEU A 189 2.73 37.47 0.62
N VAL A 190 2.13 36.84 1.63
CA VAL A 190 0.86 36.10 1.52
C VAL A 190 -0.33 37.00 1.92
N GLY A 191 -0.09 37.96 2.82
CA GLY A 191 -1.04 38.90 3.39
C GLY A 191 -1.60 39.90 2.36
N GLY A 192 -2.57 39.46 1.57
CA GLY A 192 -3.28 40.30 0.61
C GLY A 192 -4.20 39.53 -0.34
N GLN A 193 -4.02 38.21 -0.44
CA GLN A 193 -4.77 37.39 -1.37
C GLN A 193 -5.84 36.55 -0.64
N ASN A 194 -7.07 37.07 -0.61
CA ASN A 194 -8.25 36.33 -0.15
C ASN A 194 -8.83 35.38 -1.23
N GLY A 195 -8.14 35.21 -2.36
CA GLY A 195 -8.60 34.43 -3.52
C GLY A 195 -7.97 33.03 -3.60
N SER A 196 -8.77 32.03 -3.98
CA SER A 196 -8.42 30.61 -4.08
C SER A 196 -7.45 30.23 -5.22
N ALA A 197 -6.68 31.16 -5.80
CA ALA A 197 -5.85 30.89 -6.98
C ALA A 197 -4.51 31.65 -6.99
N ALA A 198 -4.12 32.25 -5.86
CA ALA A 198 -2.87 32.97 -5.74
C ALA A 198 -1.66 32.03 -5.91
N PRO A 199 -0.63 32.39 -6.69
CA PRO A 199 0.66 31.71 -6.63
C PRO A 199 1.19 31.80 -5.20
N ILE A 200 1.37 30.65 -4.54
CA ILE A 200 1.92 30.59 -3.19
C ILE A 200 3.41 30.87 -3.28
N TYR A 201 3.82 32.11 -3.02
CA TYR A 201 5.23 32.46 -2.89
C TYR A 201 5.85 31.68 -1.73
N ARG A 202 6.86 30.87 -2.03
CA ARG A 202 7.54 29.99 -1.06
C ARG A 202 8.74 30.71 -0.44
N ASN A 203 8.48 31.62 0.50
CA ASN A 203 9.56 32.33 1.20
C ASN A 203 10.25 31.41 2.19
N LYS A 204 11.58 31.32 2.07
CA LYS A 204 12.36 30.42 2.90
C LYS A 204 13.22 31.22 3.89
N ILE A 205 12.91 31.07 5.17
CA ILE A 205 13.73 31.57 6.28
C ILE A 205 14.90 30.62 6.45
N TRP A 206 16.09 31.09 6.08
CA TRP A 206 17.32 30.35 6.25
C TRP A 206 17.94 30.64 7.62
N LEU A 207 18.19 29.57 8.37
CA LEU A 207 18.67 29.61 9.73
C LEU A 207 20.16 29.21 9.76
N PRO A 208 21.06 30.07 10.26
CA PRO A 208 22.48 29.75 10.32
C PRO A 208 22.76 28.61 11.30
N LYS A 209 23.98 28.05 11.22
CA LYS A 209 24.53 27.19 12.26
C LYS A 209 24.63 27.96 13.58
N GLY A 210 24.22 27.35 14.68
CA GLY A 210 24.30 27.93 16.02
C GLY A 210 23.11 27.55 16.90
N ASN A 211 23.14 28.04 18.14
CA ASN A 211 22.02 27.95 19.08
C ASN A 211 21.24 29.26 19.00
N ILE A 212 20.06 29.23 18.42
CA ILE A 212 19.13 30.35 18.31
C ILE A 212 18.20 30.28 19.52
N LEU A 213 18.15 31.34 20.32
CA LEU A 213 17.36 31.39 21.55
C LEU A 213 16.04 32.14 21.27
N LEU A 214 14.90 31.47 21.42
CA LEU A 214 13.59 32.08 21.27
C LEU A 214 13.05 32.48 22.66
N GLY A 215 12.49 33.68 22.78
CA GLY A 215 11.87 34.20 24.00
C GLY A 215 10.34 34.03 24.04
N GLU A 216 9.69 33.86 22.89
CA GLU A 216 8.24 33.65 22.78
C GLU A 216 7.84 33.07 21.41
N SER A 217 6.65 32.46 21.30
CA SER A 217 6.17 31.85 20.06
C SER A 217 6.09 32.84 18.88
N LEU A 218 6.40 32.36 17.67
CA LEU A 218 6.09 33.08 16.44
C LEU A 218 4.58 32.98 16.18
N LYS A 219 3.91 34.13 16.08
CA LYS A 219 2.46 34.23 15.87
C LYS A 219 2.17 34.98 14.58
N SER A 220 1.35 34.42 13.72
CA SER A 220 0.85 35.11 12.53
C SER A 220 -0.30 36.05 12.90
N THR A 221 -0.40 37.19 12.24
CA THR A 221 -1.55 38.11 12.33
C THR A 221 -2.60 37.87 11.23
N GLY A 222 -2.37 36.89 10.35
CA GLY A 222 -3.27 36.53 9.25
C GLY A 222 -2.90 35.19 8.61
N ASN A 223 -3.47 34.89 7.44
CA ASN A 223 -3.10 33.68 6.71
C ASN A 223 -1.65 33.78 6.21
N PHE A 224 -0.91 32.68 6.23
CA PHE A 224 0.52 32.71 5.97
C PHE A 224 1.06 31.45 5.29
N ALA A 225 2.27 31.56 4.75
CA ALA A 225 3.09 30.43 4.33
C ALA A 225 4.54 30.72 4.75
N VAL A 226 5.23 29.74 5.32
CA VAL A 226 6.59 29.92 5.83
C VAL A 226 7.39 28.63 5.72
N PHE A 227 8.64 28.72 5.29
CA PHE A 227 9.54 27.59 5.13
C PHE A 227 10.82 27.83 5.91
N PHE A 228 11.04 27.11 7.01
CA PHE A 228 12.27 27.18 7.80
C PHE A 228 13.28 26.14 7.29
N GLU A 229 14.52 26.57 7.01
CA GLU A 229 15.62 25.68 6.62
C GLU A 229 16.86 25.96 7.45
N GLY A 230 17.32 24.95 8.19
CA GLY A 230 18.62 24.97 8.86
C GLY A 230 19.76 24.38 8.02
N GLN A 231 20.98 24.43 8.57
CA GLN A 231 22.18 23.83 7.96
C GLN A 231 22.37 22.35 8.33
N GLY A 232 21.40 21.73 8.98
CA GLY A 232 21.45 20.36 9.48
C GLY A 232 20.94 20.28 10.92
N ARG A 233 20.28 19.16 11.27
CA ARG A 233 19.71 18.93 12.61
C ARG A 233 20.72 19.07 13.75
N ASP A 234 22.00 18.79 13.52
CA ASP A 234 23.04 18.92 14.54
C ASP A 234 23.77 20.28 14.48
N ALA A 235 23.47 21.11 13.47
CA ALA A 235 24.14 22.38 13.21
C ALA A 235 23.27 23.60 13.60
N THR A 236 21.99 23.57 13.25
CA THR A 236 21.03 24.65 13.56
C THR A 236 20.10 24.19 14.67
N ARG A 237 20.15 24.83 15.83
CA ARG A 237 19.32 24.50 17.00
C ARG A 237 18.51 25.71 17.44
N ILE A 238 17.23 25.53 17.67
CA ILE A 238 16.35 26.55 18.26
C ILE A 238 15.95 26.09 19.65
N HIS A 239 16.25 26.90 20.66
CA HIS A 239 15.76 26.69 22.03
C HIS A 239 14.43 27.40 22.18
N ILE A 240 13.39 26.65 22.55
CA ILE A 240 12.03 27.15 22.76
C ILE A 240 11.83 27.25 24.27
N PRO A 241 11.36 28.39 24.79
CA PRO A 241 11.19 28.59 26.22
C PRO A 241 9.99 27.80 26.73
N ASP A 242 9.99 27.49 28.02
CA ASP A 242 8.90 26.75 28.66
C ASP A 242 7.54 27.43 28.43
N GLY A 243 6.53 26.64 28.10
CA GLY A 243 5.18 27.15 27.87
C GLY A 243 4.90 27.66 26.45
N GLU A 244 5.90 27.73 25.58
CA GLU A 244 5.77 28.27 24.22
C GLU A 244 5.91 27.18 23.13
N TYR A 245 5.40 27.47 21.93
CA TYR A 245 5.69 26.72 20.71
C TYR A 245 6.68 27.51 19.85
N LEU A 246 7.37 26.88 18.89
CA LEU A 246 8.12 27.68 17.89
C LEU A 246 7.15 28.51 17.04
N LEU A 247 6.12 27.87 16.49
CA LEU A 247 5.07 28.48 15.69
C LEU A 247 3.70 28.16 16.29
N ASP A 248 2.96 29.19 16.66
CA ASP A 248 1.63 29.12 17.25
C ASP A 248 0.66 30.02 16.49
N SER A 249 -0.36 29.44 15.85
CA SER A 249 -1.32 30.22 15.08
C SER A 249 -2.73 29.66 15.09
N ASP A 250 -3.72 30.53 15.06
CA ASP A 250 -5.14 30.23 14.84
C ASP A 250 -5.59 30.53 13.40
N HIS A 251 -4.69 31.00 12.54
CA HIS A 251 -4.98 31.35 11.15
C HIS A 251 -4.72 30.22 10.16
N ARG A 252 -5.14 30.41 8.90
CA ARG A 252 -4.88 29.43 7.84
C ARG A 252 -3.40 29.47 7.43
N SER A 253 -2.80 28.30 7.38
CA SER A 253 -1.48 28.06 6.82
C SER A 253 -1.62 27.44 5.42
N PHE A 254 -1.13 28.13 4.38
CA PHE A 254 -1.13 27.60 3.01
C PHE A 254 0.04 26.65 2.72
N GLY A 255 1.10 26.77 3.51
CA GLY A 255 2.27 25.91 3.45
C GLY A 255 3.21 26.21 4.59
N ILE A 256 3.54 25.21 5.39
CA ILE A 256 4.55 25.32 6.44
C ILE A 256 5.62 24.28 6.14
N SER A 257 6.90 24.65 6.27
CA SER A 257 7.96 23.66 6.25
C SER A 257 9.00 23.87 7.33
N PHE A 258 9.50 22.76 7.88
CA PHE A 258 10.68 22.72 8.73
C PHE A 258 11.66 21.71 8.12
N GLN A 259 12.88 22.16 7.83
CA GLN A 259 13.89 21.31 7.20
C GLN A 259 15.24 21.46 7.88
N ASN A 260 15.93 20.33 8.09
CA ASN A 260 17.34 20.31 8.48
C ASN A 260 17.67 21.16 9.73
N LEU A 261 16.81 21.12 10.74
CA LEU A 261 16.98 21.87 11.98
C LEU A 261 16.63 21.04 13.20
N GLN A 262 17.07 21.49 14.36
CA GLN A 262 16.69 20.94 15.65
C GLN A 262 15.92 21.98 16.48
N THR A 263 14.92 21.53 17.23
CA THR A 263 14.33 22.31 18.33
C THR A 263 14.57 21.61 19.67
N ARG A 264 14.58 22.40 20.75
CA ARG A 264 14.71 21.88 22.11
C ARG A 264 13.86 22.67 23.10
N GLY A 265 13.10 21.95 23.93
CA GLY A 265 12.28 22.53 25.00
C GLY A 265 10.89 22.98 24.53
N GLY A 266 10.24 23.79 25.36
CA GLY A 266 8.91 24.33 25.11
C GLY A 266 7.78 23.29 25.14
N LYS A 267 6.61 23.71 24.68
CA LYS A 267 5.45 22.84 24.48
C LYS A 267 5.56 22.01 23.21
N GLY A 268 6.20 22.55 22.18
CA GLY A 268 6.22 21.95 20.85
C GLY A 268 6.84 22.83 19.78
N VAL A 269 6.76 22.38 18.53
CA VAL A 269 7.27 23.13 17.37
C VAL A 269 6.16 23.83 16.63
N PHE A 270 5.08 23.12 16.34
CA PHE A 270 3.97 23.68 15.58
C PHE A 270 2.66 23.36 16.27
N ARG A 271 1.95 24.42 16.64
CA ARG A 271 0.54 24.36 17.02
C ARG A 271 -0.28 25.20 16.07
N ARG A 272 -1.34 24.57 15.57
CA ARG A 272 -2.48 25.29 15.03
C ARG A 272 -3.72 25.08 15.89
N SER A 273 -4.22 26.15 16.50
CA SER A 273 -5.43 26.13 17.33
C SER A 273 -6.70 26.41 16.53
N GLY A 274 -6.57 27.03 15.35
CA GLY A 274 -7.68 27.41 14.48
C GLY A 274 -8.42 26.22 13.88
N LEU A 275 -9.74 26.19 14.04
CA LEU A 275 -10.60 25.06 13.65
C LEU A 275 -11.09 25.12 12.21
N ALA A 276 -11.08 26.32 11.62
CA ALA A 276 -11.44 26.49 10.22
C ALA A 276 -10.52 25.63 9.32
N PRO A 277 -11.02 25.18 8.15
CA PRO A 277 -10.21 24.49 7.16
C PRO A 277 -8.91 25.23 6.89
N ALA A 278 -7.79 24.51 6.87
CA ALA A 278 -6.49 25.04 6.50
C ALA A 278 -6.40 25.41 5.04
N ILE A 279 -7.03 24.61 4.18
CA ILE A 279 -6.98 24.79 2.75
C ILE A 279 -8.37 25.27 2.29
N GLY A 280 -8.42 26.50 1.77
CA GLY A 280 -9.63 27.06 1.20
C GLY A 280 -9.67 26.84 -0.32
N GLY A 281 -10.42 25.83 -0.78
CA GLY A 281 -10.72 25.65 -2.20
C GLY A 281 -9.75 24.74 -2.97
N ALA A 282 -10.04 24.56 -4.27
CA ALA A 282 -9.46 23.58 -5.20
C ALA A 282 -7.94 23.70 -5.49
N SER A 283 -7.21 24.54 -4.76
CA SER A 283 -5.85 25.00 -5.08
C SER A 283 -4.72 24.27 -4.35
N GLY A 284 -5.00 23.14 -3.69
CA GLY A 284 -3.95 22.17 -3.29
C GLY A 284 -2.78 22.77 -2.51
N GLY A 285 -3.06 23.40 -1.36
CA GLY A 285 -2.01 23.85 -0.45
C GLY A 285 -1.01 22.74 -0.11
N ILE A 286 0.23 23.11 0.23
CA ILE A 286 1.32 22.15 0.47
C ILE A 286 1.13 21.39 1.80
N GLY A 287 0.23 21.87 2.67
CA GLY A 287 0.05 21.35 4.02
C GLY A 287 1.28 21.65 4.89
N LEU A 288 1.67 20.69 5.73
CA LEU A 288 2.89 20.75 6.54
C LEU A 288 3.97 19.82 5.97
N LEU A 289 5.17 20.33 5.74
CA LEU A 289 6.35 19.54 5.33
C LEU A 289 7.45 19.58 6.39
N VAL A 290 7.73 18.44 7.03
CA VAL A 290 8.82 18.30 7.98
C VAL A 290 9.82 17.27 7.46
N ASP A 291 11.08 17.65 7.28
CA ASP A 291 12.08 16.73 6.74
C ASP A 291 13.48 16.92 7.36
N GLY A 292 14.07 15.81 7.81
CA GLY A 292 15.43 15.83 8.38
C GLY A 292 15.55 16.64 9.68
N CYS A 293 14.46 16.77 10.43
CA CYS A 293 14.42 17.54 11.68
C CYS A 293 14.67 16.70 12.94
N ALA A 294 14.96 17.35 14.06
CA ALA A 294 14.96 16.71 15.38
C ALA A 294 14.27 17.59 16.42
N PHE A 295 13.31 17.05 17.16
CA PHE A 295 12.53 17.78 18.16
C PHE A 295 12.74 17.11 19.52
N TYR A 296 13.38 17.82 20.44
CA TYR A 296 13.76 17.30 21.75
C TYR A 296 13.06 18.05 22.89
N ASP A 297 12.79 17.33 23.97
CA ASP A 297 12.37 17.86 25.27
C ASP A 297 11.07 18.69 25.22
N TYR A 298 10.21 18.50 24.21
CA TYR A 298 8.91 19.17 24.14
C TYR A 298 7.94 18.57 25.16
N THR A 299 7.13 19.42 25.79
CA THR A 299 6.32 19.03 26.96
C THR A 299 4.87 18.68 26.65
N GLU A 300 4.33 19.11 25.51
CA GLU A 300 2.92 18.97 25.16
C GLU A 300 2.75 18.20 23.84
N CYS A 301 3.08 18.81 22.69
CA CYS A 301 3.08 18.12 21.41
C CYS A 301 4.06 18.72 20.40
N ALA A 302 4.85 17.91 19.70
CA ALA A 302 5.78 18.47 18.71
C ALA A 302 5.04 19.13 17.53
N LEU A 303 4.07 18.44 16.93
CA LEU A 303 3.32 18.89 15.76
C LEU A 303 1.83 18.58 15.93
N GLY A 304 0.99 19.60 15.95
CA GLY A 304 -0.46 19.41 16.09
C GLY A 304 -1.31 20.50 15.45
N SER A 305 -2.45 20.08 14.88
CA SER A 305 -3.43 20.99 14.29
C SER A 305 -4.85 20.62 14.71
N SER A 306 -5.58 21.63 15.18
CA SER A 306 -6.98 21.53 15.60
C SER A 306 -7.95 21.66 14.42
N SER A 307 -7.46 22.04 13.24
CA SER A 307 -8.28 22.22 12.03
C SER A 307 -9.12 20.99 11.70
N ASN A 308 -10.33 21.25 11.20
CA ASN A 308 -11.25 20.23 10.71
C ASN A 308 -11.00 19.81 9.24
N ASP A 309 -10.02 20.40 8.57
CA ASP A 309 -9.55 19.97 7.25
C ASP A 309 -8.17 20.59 6.95
N ASP A 310 -7.10 19.84 7.20
CA ASP A 310 -5.71 20.27 7.01
C ASP A 310 -4.86 19.14 6.41
N PRO A 311 -5.14 18.76 5.14
CA PRO A 311 -4.58 17.58 4.50
C PRO A 311 -3.11 17.75 4.10
N PHE A 312 -2.52 16.68 3.53
CA PHE A 312 -1.21 16.69 2.87
C PHE A 312 0.01 16.89 3.77
N TRP A 313 -0.09 16.55 5.06
CA TRP A 313 1.11 16.58 5.92
C TRP A 313 2.11 15.52 5.48
N ARG A 314 3.35 15.95 5.23
CA ARG A 314 4.49 15.09 4.89
C ARG A 314 5.56 15.23 5.95
N ILE A 315 5.80 14.16 6.71
CA ILE A 315 6.74 14.17 7.83
C ILE A 315 7.71 13.02 7.62
N SER A 316 8.97 13.35 7.29
CA SER A 316 9.97 12.35 6.94
C SER A 316 11.32 12.52 7.64
N ARG A 317 12.03 11.39 7.82
CA ARG A 317 13.44 11.34 8.25
C ARG A 317 13.75 12.16 9.52
N SER A 318 12.75 12.31 10.39
CA SER A 318 12.81 13.21 11.53
C SER A 318 12.83 12.43 12.84
N LYS A 319 13.36 13.05 13.89
CA LYS A 319 13.42 12.47 15.23
C LYS A 319 12.55 13.25 16.20
N PHE A 320 11.74 12.53 16.96
CA PHE A 320 10.87 13.07 18.01
C PHE A 320 11.30 12.45 19.33
N THR A 321 11.55 13.28 20.34
CA THR A 321 11.89 12.84 21.69
C THR A 321 11.29 13.83 22.68
N GLY A 322 10.08 13.55 23.15
CA GLY A 322 9.34 14.44 24.03
C GLY A 322 9.54 14.13 25.50
N SER A 323 8.86 14.89 26.36
CA SER A 323 8.72 14.56 27.78
C SER A 323 7.80 13.34 27.98
N VAL A 324 7.86 12.74 29.16
CA VAL A 324 6.89 11.71 29.56
C VAL A 324 5.47 12.29 29.53
N GLY A 325 4.55 11.66 28.79
CA GLY A 325 3.17 12.15 28.65
C GLY A 325 2.89 13.00 27.40
N SER A 326 3.94 13.46 26.71
CA SER A 326 3.81 14.32 25.51
C SER A 326 3.29 13.57 24.27
N LYS A 327 2.90 14.29 23.23
CA LYS A 327 2.39 13.74 21.96
C LYS A 327 3.36 14.07 20.83
N ALA A 328 3.75 13.13 19.97
CA ALA A 328 4.68 13.49 18.89
C ALA A 328 3.97 14.16 17.72
N ILE A 329 3.01 13.48 17.09
CA ILE A 329 2.31 13.97 15.90
C ILE A 329 0.79 13.81 16.09
N MET A 330 0.08 14.93 16.15
CA MET A 330 -1.39 14.97 16.21
C MET A 330 -1.91 15.42 14.84
N LEU A 331 -2.21 14.43 13.98
CA LEU A 331 -2.69 14.73 12.64
C LEU A 331 -4.09 15.35 12.68
N PRO A 332 -4.31 16.44 11.92
CA PRO A 332 -5.63 17.00 11.75
C PRO A 332 -6.51 16.05 10.94
N THR A 333 -7.79 16.39 10.82
CA THR A 333 -8.67 15.72 9.89
C THR A 333 -8.36 16.15 8.45
N GLY A 334 -8.59 15.25 7.49
CA GLY A 334 -8.16 15.45 6.10
C GLY A 334 -7.47 14.21 5.53
N GLY A 335 -6.99 14.27 4.29
CA GLY A 335 -6.34 13.12 3.66
C GLY A 335 -4.98 13.38 3.03
N GLY A 336 -4.39 12.34 2.45
CA GLY A 336 -3.10 12.43 1.75
C GLY A 336 -1.90 12.70 2.67
N HIS A 337 -1.99 12.29 3.94
CA HIS A 337 -0.89 12.41 4.89
C HIS A 337 0.16 11.31 4.65
N ASP A 338 1.44 11.66 4.79
CA ASP A 338 2.58 10.79 4.51
C ASP A 338 3.65 10.90 5.60
N ILE A 339 3.72 9.90 6.47
CA ILE A 339 4.57 9.90 7.67
C ILE A 339 5.60 8.78 7.54
N ARG A 340 6.85 9.11 7.18
CA ARG A 340 7.86 8.10 6.83
C ARG A 340 9.20 8.19 7.53
N SER A 341 9.78 7.04 7.85
CA SER A 341 11.18 6.95 8.27
C SER A 341 11.53 7.86 9.46
N ASN A 342 10.57 8.08 10.35
CA ASN A 342 10.76 8.87 11.56
C ASN A 342 11.20 7.98 12.73
N TRP A 343 11.94 8.56 13.66
CA TRP A 343 12.26 7.92 14.93
C TRP A 343 11.54 8.66 16.06
N ILE A 344 10.50 8.04 16.60
CA ILE A 344 9.61 8.62 17.60
C ILE A 344 9.91 7.94 18.93
N ASN A 345 10.35 8.73 19.91
CA ASN A 345 10.70 8.26 21.24
C ASN A 345 10.00 9.07 22.32
N GLN A 346 9.71 8.42 23.44
CA GLN A 346 9.22 9.07 24.67
C GLN A 346 7.99 9.97 24.43
N TYR A 347 6.83 9.34 24.44
CA TYR A 347 5.52 9.93 24.19
C TYR A 347 4.45 9.16 24.96
N LYS A 348 3.31 9.78 25.17
CA LYS A 348 2.03 9.11 25.42
C LYS A 348 1.42 8.62 24.12
N TYR A 349 1.40 9.47 23.09
CA TYR A 349 0.90 9.14 21.75
C TYR A 349 1.96 9.49 20.69
N GLY A 350 2.39 8.49 19.91
CA GLY A 350 3.34 8.69 18.81
C GLY A 350 2.67 9.45 17.66
N ILE A 351 1.74 8.78 16.97
CA ILE A 351 0.94 9.36 15.89
C ILE A 351 -0.54 9.22 16.25
N CYS A 352 -1.26 10.32 16.32
CA CYS A 352 -2.71 10.32 16.46
C CYS A 352 -3.38 10.75 15.15
N LEU A 353 -4.35 9.96 14.68
CA LEU A 353 -5.10 10.15 13.45
C LEU A 353 -6.53 10.57 13.78
N ARG A 354 -6.84 11.85 13.58
CA ARG A 354 -8.22 12.39 13.64
C ARG A 354 -8.82 12.27 12.25
N ASN A 355 -9.95 11.55 12.08
CA ASN A 355 -10.72 11.44 10.82
C ASN A 355 -9.89 11.67 9.53
N GLY A 356 -9.15 10.65 9.12
CA GLY A 356 -8.29 10.73 7.94
C GLY A 356 -8.54 9.64 6.91
N TYR A 357 -8.35 10.00 5.65
CA TYR A 357 -8.36 9.10 4.50
C TYR A 357 -7.05 9.22 3.70
N ASP A 358 -6.64 8.19 2.97
CA ASP A 358 -5.40 8.12 2.20
C ASP A 358 -4.16 8.51 3.01
N VAL A 359 -4.04 7.93 4.21
CA VAL A 359 -2.91 8.16 5.11
C VAL A 359 -1.90 7.03 5.00
N LEU A 360 -0.62 7.37 4.87
CA LEU A 360 0.47 6.42 4.90
C LEU A 360 1.37 6.65 6.13
N ILE A 361 1.55 5.62 6.94
CA ILE A 361 2.49 5.57 8.05
C ILE A 361 3.49 4.46 7.75
N ASP A 362 4.69 4.82 7.32
CA ASP A 362 5.61 3.86 6.71
C ASP A 362 7.06 3.94 7.20
N GLY A 363 7.64 2.82 7.60
CA GLY A 363 9.07 2.77 7.93
C GLY A 363 9.46 3.54 9.20
N ASN A 364 8.53 3.85 10.09
CA ASN A 364 8.81 4.59 11.33
C ASN A 364 9.30 3.65 12.44
N ARG A 365 10.07 4.19 13.38
CA ARG A 365 10.52 3.50 14.59
C ARG A 365 9.88 4.15 15.81
N PHE A 366 9.18 3.34 16.60
CA PHE A 366 8.56 3.68 17.87
C PHE A 366 9.35 3.05 19.02
N GLY A 367 9.48 3.75 20.15
CA GLY A 367 10.19 3.21 21.31
C GLY A 367 10.23 4.14 22.52
N GLY A 368 10.70 3.61 23.66
CA GLY A 368 10.90 4.35 24.90
C GLY A 368 12.33 4.56 25.29
N LEU A 369 12.61 5.74 25.84
CA LEU A 369 13.86 5.99 26.56
C LEU A 369 13.73 5.77 28.07
N THR A 370 12.51 5.88 28.60
CA THR A 370 12.21 5.75 30.03
C THR A 370 10.84 5.10 30.22
N ASN A 371 10.66 4.41 31.35
CA ASN A 371 9.33 3.99 31.79
C ASN A 371 8.44 5.22 32.03
N GLY A 372 7.15 5.10 31.73
CA GLY A 372 6.20 6.21 31.80
C GLY A 372 4.75 5.72 31.92
N PRO A 373 3.75 6.61 31.78
CA PRO A 373 2.36 6.21 31.65
C PRO A 373 2.19 5.36 30.39
N VAL A 374 1.04 4.69 30.28
CA VAL A 374 0.67 3.89 29.11
C VAL A 374 0.89 4.67 27.82
N ARG A 375 1.66 4.07 26.92
CA ARG A 375 2.02 4.64 25.63
C ARG A 375 1.25 3.95 24.52
N THR A 376 1.00 4.71 23.47
CA THR A 376 0.44 4.20 22.22
C THR A 376 1.24 4.74 21.05
N ASP A 377 1.73 3.86 20.20
CA ASP A 377 2.51 4.26 19.03
C ASP A 377 1.63 4.94 17.98
N ILE A 378 0.50 4.32 17.66
CA ILE A 378 -0.49 4.85 16.71
C ILE A 378 -1.88 4.85 17.34
N TRP A 379 -2.53 6.01 17.44
CA TRP A 379 -3.91 6.13 17.88
C TRP A 379 -4.80 6.54 16.72
N ILE A 380 -5.79 5.73 16.37
CA ILE A 380 -6.79 6.01 15.34
C ILE A 380 -8.11 6.38 16.00
N ILE A 381 -8.63 7.56 15.67
CA ILE A 381 -9.91 8.05 16.19
C ILE A 381 -11.04 7.70 15.20
N PRO A 382 -11.97 6.79 15.56
CA PRO A 382 -13.12 6.46 14.73
C PRO A 382 -14.07 7.66 14.64
N THR A 383 -14.64 7.91 13.46
CA THR A 383 -15.61 8.99 13.23
C THR A 383 -16.72 8.52 12.27
N SER A 384 -17.61 9.41 11.88
CA SER A 384 -18.89 9.04 11.27
C SER A 384 -18.89 8.80 9.76
N ASN A 385 -17.82 9.11 8.98
CA ASN A 385 -17.90 8.94 7.51
C ASN A 385 -16.62 8.58 6.71
N SER A 386 -15.40 8.70 7.22
CA SER A 386 -14.20 8.38 6.39
C SER A 386 -12.94 7.97 7.17
N SER A 387 -13.03 7.78 8.48
CA SER A 387 -11.87 7.35 9.27
C SER A 387 -11.30 6.03 8.73
N GLY A 388 -10.03 6.04 8.34
CA GLY A 388 -9.29 4.85 7.93
C GLY A 388 -9.36 4.53 6.43
N SER A 389 -10.11 5.28 5.63
CA SER A 389 -10.24 4.95 4.21
C SER A 389 -8.89 5.11 3.51
N GLY A 390 -8.30 4.07 2.92
CA GLY A 390 -6.97 4.13 2.32
C GLY A 390 -5.82 4.24 3.34
N LEU A 391 -6.06 3.99 4.63
CA LEU A 391 -5.02 4.00 5.67
C LEU A 391 -4.07 2.81 5.50
N LYS A 392 -2.79 3.10 5.30
CA LYS A 392 -1.71 2.11 5.18
C LYS A 392 -0.69 2.31 6.29
N ILE A 393 -0.50 1.29 7.10
CA ILE A 393 0.51 1.25 8.17
C ILE A 393 1.48 0.13 7.80
N SER A 394 2.70 0.47 7.38
CA SER A 394 3.63 -0.53 6.87
C SER A 394 5.07 -0.36 7.30
N ARG A 395 5.82 -1.46 7.39
CA ARG A 395 7.28 -1.46 7.64
C ARG A 395 7.70 -0.69 8.91
N ASN A 396 6.79 -0.46 9.86
CA ASN A 396 7.11 0.23 11.11
C ASN A 396 7.72 -0.75 12.12
N TYR A 397 8.63 -0.26 12.96
CA TYR A 397 9.14 -0.97 14.11
C TYR A 397 8.46 -0.45 15.38
N HIS A 398 7.63 -1.27 16.00
CA HIS A 398 7.07 -1.04 17.32
C HIS A 398 8.02 -1.67 18.34
N GLY A 399 8.89 -0.84 18.94
CA GLY A 399 9.97 -1.29 19.81
C GLY A 399 9.51 -1.61 21.24
N ASN A 400 10.19 -2.58 21.86
CA ASN A 400 9.99 -2.98 23.25
C ASN A 400 10.84 -2.17 24.24
N GLU A 401 11.57 -1.15 23.81
CA GLU A 401 12.45 -0.43 24.72
C GLU A 401 11.64 0.34 25.78
N ASN A 402 11.81 -0.06 27.05
CA ASN A 402 11.07 0.47 28.21
C ASN A 402 9.55 0.32 28.06
N ASP A 403 9.11 -0.81 27.50
CA ASP A 403 7.70 -1.13 27.30
C ASP A 403 7.02 -1.49 28.62
N SER A 404 5.87 -0.87 28.88
CA SER A 404 5.00 -1.28 29.97
C SER A 404 4.09 -2.43 29.51
N PRO A 405 3.63 -3.32 30.41
CA PRO A 405 2.62 -4.32 30.07
C PRO A 405 1.34 -3.76 29.44
N GLU A 406 1.04 -2.49 29.64
CA GLU A 406 -0.22 -1.86 29.23
C GLU A 406 -0.08 -1.07 27.91
N ASP A 407 1.15 -0.92 27.41
CA ASP A 407 1.46 -0.18 26.19
C ASP A 407 0.85 -0.85 24.95
N ARG A 408 0.58 -0.04 23.91
CA ARG A 408 -0.21 -0.44 22.75
C ARG A 408 0.50 -0.04 21.46
N SER A 409 0.65 -0.96 20.51
CA SER A 409 1.17 -0.58 19.20
C SER A 409 0.13 0.27 18.48
N VAL A 410 -1.13 -0.19 18.46
CA VAL A 410 -2.23 0.55 17.86
C VAL A 410 -3.40 0.63 18.84
N LEU A 411 -3.92 1.83 19.03
CA LEU A 411 -5.16 2.10 19.73
C LEU A 411 -6.23 2.54 18.74
N ILE A 412 -7.42 1.98 18.86
CA ILE A 412 -8.61 2.47 18.18
C ILE A 412 -9.61 2.91 19.26
N ALA A 413 -9.75 4.21 19.48
CA ALA A 413 -10.59 4.74 20.54
C ALA A 413 -11.09 6.14 20.19
N ALA A 414 -12.28 6.51 20.68
CA ALA A 414 -12.73 7.89 20.55
C ALA A 414 -11.86 8.82 21.41
N ALA A 415 -11.81 10.09 21.02
CA ALA A 415 -11.29 11.13 21.90
C ALA A 415 -12.40 11.53 22.88
N ASP A 416 -12.10 11.53 24.17
CA ASP A 416 -12.98 12.16 25.16
C ASP A 416 -13.04 13.66 24.87
N THR A 417 -14.21 14.13 24.46
CA THR A 417 -14.48 15.56 24.26
C THR A 417 -15.38 16.13 25.37
N SER A 418 -15.73 15.32 26.37
CA SER A 418 -16.83 15.59 27.32
C SER A 418 -16.39 15.89 28.76
N SER A 419 -15.21 15.42 29.19
CA SER A 419 -14.76 15.55 30.59
C SER A 419 -14.21 16.93 30.98
N ASN A 420 -14.05 17.87 30.03
CA ASN A 420 -13.70 19.26 30.33
C ASN A 420 -14.83 20.20 29.89
N ALA A 421 -15.50 20.82 30.87
CA ALA A 421 -16.63 21.73 30.67
C ALA A 421 -16.32 22.95 29.78
N ASP A 422 -15.05 23.30 29.56
CA ASP A 422 -14.60 24.37 28.66
C ASP A 422 -14.49 23.96 27.18
N HIS A 423 -14.58 22.67 26.84
CA HIS A 423 -14.30 22.16 25.48
C HIS A 423 -15.52 21.61 24.72
N ALA A 424 -16.72 21.68 25.31
CA ALA A 424 -17.96 21.10 24.77
C ALA A 424 -18.40 21.65 23.40
N THR A 425 -17.83 22.77 22.93
CA THR A 425 -18.17 23.34 21.61
C THR A 425 -17.04 23.25 20.59
N ASN A 426 -15.80 22.94 20.99
CA ASN A 426 -14.62 22.97 20.13
C ASN A 426 -13.45 22.16 20.73
N PRO A 427 -13.40 20.84 20.53
CA PRO A 427 -12.37 20.00 21.15
C PRO A 427 -11.04 20.18 20.39
N THR A 428 -10.15 20.99 20.94
CA THR A 428 -8.77 21.15 20.47
C THR A 428 -7.96 19.91 20.89
N TRP A 429 -7.03 19.45 20.06
CA TRP A 429 -6.36 18.14 20.23
C TRP A 429 -5.52 18.04 21.52
N GLU A 430 -5.18 19.18 22.15
CA GLU A 430 -4.36 19.26 23.35
C GLU A 430 -5.00 18.50 24.53
N ALA A 431 -6.34 18.54 24.63
CA ALA A 431 -7.11 17.92 25.70
C ALA A 431 -7.51 16.46 25.40
N TYR A 432 -7.08 15.89 24.27
CA TYR A 432 -7.57 14.58 23.85
C TYR A 432 -7.01 13.47 24.74
N GLU A 433 -7.95 12.81 25.39
CA GLU A 433 -7.77 11.59 26.17
C GLU A 433 -8.55 10.45 25.53
N GLU A 434 -8.10 9.21 25.71
CA GLU A 434 -8.80 8.06 25.16
C GLU A 434 -10.13 7.82 25.89
N SER A 435 -11.21 7.60 25.15
CA SER A 435 -12.51 7.21 25.69
C SER A 435 -13.13 6.05 24.91
N ASN A 436 -14.21 5.49 25.45
CA ASN A 436 -15.02 4.53 24.72
C ASN A 436 -15.72 5.24 23.56
N ALA A 437 -15.62 4.69 22.36
CA ALA A 437 -16.35 5.23 21.22
C ALA A 437 -17.85 4.88 21.35
N ALA A 438 -18.71 5.80 20.93
CA ALA A 438 -20.13 5.52 20.81
C ALA A 438 -20.35 4.36 19.81
N VAL A 439 -21.07 3.33 20.26
CA VAL A 439 -21.24 2.05 19.57
C VAL A 439 -21.93 2.21 18.20
N ASP A 440 -22.74 3.26 17.99
CA ASP A 440 -23.59 3.36 16.79
C ASP A 440 -23.22 4.49 15.81
N SER A 441 -22.32 5.41 16.17
CA SER A 441 -22.08 6.64 15.39
C SER A 441 -20.64 6.86 14.91
N SER A 442 -19.72 5.99 15.32
CA SER A 442 -18.29 6.09 14.97
C SER A 442 -17.77 4.75 14.45
N TYR A 443 -17.13 4.77 13.28
CA TYR A 443 -16.60 3.58 12.63
C TYR A 443 -15.25 3.87 11.95
N ILE A 444 -14.49 2.81 11.69
CA ILE A 444 -13.33 2.84 10.80
C ILE A 444 -13.68 2.03 9.55
N VAL A 445 -13.54 2.65 8.38
CA VAL A 445 -13.91 2.08 7.08
C VAL A 445 -12.80 2.24 6.05
N GLY A 446 -12.74 1.28 5.12
CA GLY A 446 -12.15 1.50 3.81
C GLY A 446 -10.69 1.07 3.70
N GLN A 447 -10.43 -0.23 3.59
CA GLN A 447 -9.10 -0.72 3.19
C GLN A 447 -7.96 -0.30 4.15
N VAL A 448 -8.21 -0.40 5.47
CA VAL A 448 -7.14 -0.22 6.45
C VAL A 448 -6.19 -1.40 6.34
N SER A 449 -4.91 -1.14 6.05
CA SER A 449 -3.94 -2.22 5.84
C SER A 449 -2.73 -2.09 6.76
N PHE A 450 -2.41 -3.18 7.45
CA PHE A 450 -1.20 -3.38 8.23
C PHE A 450 -0.33 -4.40 7.51
N HIS A 451 0.87 -4.01 7.07
CA HIS A 451 1.78 -4.88 6.33
C HIS A 451 3.24 -4.68 6.72
N ASP A 452 3.96 -5.79 6.94
CA ASP A 452 5.41 -5.79 7.19
C ASP A 452 5.85 -4.96 8.40
N ASN A 453 4.94 -4.59 9.32
CA ASN A 453 5.36 -4.00 10.59
C ASN A 453 6.04 -5.07 11.45
N LEU A 454 6.99 -4.66 12.29
CA LEU A 454 7.62 -5.51 13.29
C LEU A 454 7.19 -5.04 14.68
N HIS A 455 6.44 -5.88 15.38
CA HIS A 455 6.04 -5.69 16.76
C HIS A 455 7.01 -6.42 17.69
N ALA A 456 8.02 -5.71 18.21
CA ALA A 456 8.91 -6.23 19.25
C ALA A 456 8.26 -5.99 20.62
N LEU A 457 8.01 -7.07 21.35
CA LEU A 457 7.27 -7.06 22.61
C LEU A 457 8.11 -7.68 23.72
N ASP A 458 8.04 -7.11 24.92
CA ASP A 458 8.61 -7.72 26.13
C ASP A 458 7.73 -8.85 26.67
N SER A 459 8.36 -9.80 27.37
CA SER A 459 7.67 -10.89 28.07
C SER A 459 6.86 -10.30 29.23
N GLY A 460 5.58 -10.03 29.01
CA GLY A 460 4.71 -9.43 30.03
C GLY A 460 3.61 -8.53 29.49
N ARG A 461 3.51 -8.35 28.17
CA ARG A 461 2.45 -7.56 27.56
C ARG A 461 1.07 -8.10 27.93
N SER A 462 0.23 -7.24 28.50
CA SER A 462 -1.12 -7.54 28.98
C SER A 462 -2.22 -7.12 28.01
N ARG A 463 -1.85 -6.39 26.94
CA ARG A 463 -2.76 -5.91 25.90
C ARG A 463 -2.43 -6.46 24.52
N GLY A 464 -3.44 -6.56 23.66
CA GLY A 464 -3.29 -6.93 22.26
C GLY A 464 -2.51 -5.87 21.46
N LEU A 465 -2.00 -6.27 20.30
CA LEU A 465 -1.24 -5.38 19.40
C LEU A 465 -2.09 -4.19 18.96
N ILE A 466 -3.32 -4.49 18.54
CA ILE A 466 -4.35 -3.54 18.19
C ILE A 466 -5.42 -3.64 19.29
N TYR A 467 -5.50 -2.60 20.11
CA TYR A 467 -6.50 -2.49 21.16
C TYR A 467 -7.62 -1.56 20.73
N SER A 468 -8.86 -2.03 20.75
CA SER A 468 -10.04 -1.32 20.24
C SER A 468 -11.11 -1.10 21.30
N ARG A 469 -11.55 0.16 21.41
CA ARG A 469 -12.72 0.62 22.19
C ARG A 469 -13.95 0.87 21.33
N THR A 470 -14.00 0.28 20.13
CA THR A 470 -15.19 0.18 19.28
C THR A 470 -15.22 -1.17 18.59
N THR A 471 -16.41 -1.70 18.31
CA THR A 471 -16.57 -2.93 17.52
C THR A 471 -16.74 -2.64 16.02
N ASN A 472 -16.84 -1.36 15.63
CA ASN A 472 -17.09 -0.92 14.25
C ASN A 472 -15.83 -0.81 13.40
N LEU A 473 -15.07 -1.89 13.29
CA LEU A 473 -13.90 -1.98 12.42
C LEU A 473 -14.26 -2.70 11.12
N ARG A 474 -14.03 -2.08 9.96
CA ARG A 474 -14.46 -2.60 8.66
C ARG A 474 -13.32 -2.63 7.65
N SER A 475 -13.20 -3.74 6.92
CA SER A 475 -12.26 -3.94 5.82
C SER A 475 -10.78 -3.73 6.20
N PHE A 476 -10.40 -4.23 7.37
CA PHE A 476 -9.01 -4.30 7.81
C PHE A 476 -8.30 -5.47 7.12
N THR A 477 -7.04 -5.30 6.78
CA THR A 477 -6.12 -6.37 6.39
C THR A 477 -4.90 -6.30 7.28
N TRP A 478 -4.52 -7.40 7.91
CA TRP A 478 -3.36 -7.48 8.77
C TRP A 478 -2.39 -8.56 8.29
N GLN A 479 -1.11 -8.20 8.16
CA GLN A 479 -0.02 -9.09 7.76
C GLN A 479 1.32 -8.55 8.31
N ASP A 480 1.44 -8.48 9.63
CA ASP A 480 2.64 -7.99 10.32
C ASP A 480 3.44 -9.13 10.96
N LYS A 481 4.64 -8.80 11.44
CA LYS A 481 5.58 -9.69 12.13
C LYS A 481 5.59 -9.37 13.63
N ILE A 482 5.70 -10.42 14.45
CA ILE A 482 5.67 -10.31 15.91
C ILE A 482 6.92 -10.97 16.50
N PHE A 483 7.67 -10.21 17.30
CA PHE A 483 8.77 -10.72 18.09
C PHE A 483 8.39 -10.63 19.57
N GLY A 484 8.12 -11.77 20.23
CA GLY A 484 7.60 -11.83 21.59
C GLY A 484 6.18 -12.40 21.65
N ALA A 485 5.40 -12.05 22.68
CA ALA A 485 4.03 -12.53 22.87
C ALA A 485 3.08 -11.40 23.30
N ALA A 486 1.88 -11.33 22.72
CA ALA A 486 0.79 -10.42 23.09
C ALA A 486 -0.53 -11.20 23.11
N PRO A 487 -1.39 -11.07 24.14
CA PRO A 487 -2.56 -11.94 24.33
C PRO A 487 -3.49 -12.05 23.10
N TYR A 488 -3.59 -10.99 22.29
CA TYR A 488 -4.37 -10.96 21.04
C TYR A 488 -3.65 -10.13 19.96
N ILE A 489 -3.95 -10.39 18.69
CA ILE A 489 -3.63 -9.42 17.62
C ILE A 489 -4.61 -8.25 17.72
N PHE A 490 -5.91 -8.57 17.77
CA PHE A 490 -7.00 -7.61 17.97
C PHE A 490 -7.67 -7.84 19.33
N GLU A 491 -7.43 -6.98 20.30
CA GLU A 491 -8.17 -6.98 21.57
C GLU A 491 -9.24 -5.89 21.55
N PHE A 492 -10.47 -6.26 21.85
CA PHE A 492 -11.58 -5.35 22.10
C PHE A 492 -11.77 -5.18 23.60
N ASP A 493 -12.10 -3.97 24.04
CA ASP A 493 -12.47 -3.74 25.43
C ASP A 493 -13.69 -4.62 25.81
N ASN A 494 -13.56 -5.39 26.89
CA ASN A 494 -14.60 -6.31 27.38
C ASN A 494 -15.93 -5.59 27.66
N ALA A 495 -15.90 -4.29 27.98
CA ALA A 495 -17.11 -3.49 28.16
C ALA A 495 -17.98 -3.40 26.88
N LEU A 496 -17.40 -3.68 25.71
CA LEU A 496 -18.11 -3.67 24.43
C LEU A 496 -18.91 -4.96 24.17
N PHE A 497 -18.64 -6.05 24.88
CA PHE A 497 -19.25 -7.36 24.55
C PHE A 497 -20.77 -7.39 24.79
N THR A 498 -21.26 -6.57 25.72
CA THR A 498 -22.70 -6.41 25.99
C THR A 498 -23.41 -5.52 24.98
N SER A 499 -22.67 -4.66 24.28
CA SER A 499 -23.18 -3.72 23.28
C SER A 499 -22.82 -4.11 21.85
N PHE A 500 -22.15 -5.24 21.67
CA PHE A 500 -21.82 -5.75 20.35
C PHE A 500 -23.11 -6.08 19.60
N ASP A 501 -23.37 -5.32 18.53
CA ASP A 501 -24.36 -5.73 17.56
C ASP A 501 -23.87 -7.03 16.92
N LYS A 502 -24.44 -8.16 17.35
CA LYS A 502 -24.18 -9.48 16.76
C LYS A 502 -24.48 -9.51 15.25
N ASN A 503 -25.21 -8.52 14.73
CA ASN A 503 -25.46 -8.31 13.31
C ASN A 503 -24.45 -7.38 12.63
N ASN A 504 -23.33 -7.02 13.27
CA ASN A 504 -22.30 -6.16 12.67
C ASN A 504 -21.51 -6.93 11.59
N ARG A 505 -22.15 -7.12 10.43
CA ARG A 505 -21.62 -7.85 9.27
C ARG A 505 -20.30 -7.28 8.76
N TRP A 506 -20.08 -6.01 9.00
CA TRP A 506 -18.88 -5.35 8.49
C TRP A 506 -17.63 -5.74 9.27
N ALA A 507 -17.75 -6.09 10.55
CA ALA A 507 -16.63 -6.66 11.33
C ALA A 507 -16.12 -7.99 10.76
N GLN A 508 -16.94 -8.69 9.95
CA GLN A 508 -16.55 -9.94 9.28
C GLN A 508 -15.78 -9.72 7.97
N THR A 509 -15.66 -8.47 7.50
CA THR A 509 -14.89 -8.13 6.29
C THR A 509 -13.39 -7.98 6.56
N ASN A 510 -12.99 -8.01 7.83
CA ASN A 510 -11.59 -7.91 8.23
C ASN A 510 -10.85 -9.23 7.88
N THR A 511 -9.56 -9.15 7.54
CA THR A 511 -8.71 -10.29 7.20
C THR A 511 -7.41 -10.22 7.99
N VAL A 512 -7.01 -11.32 8.61
CA VAL A 512 -5.78 -11.44 9.39
C VAL A 512 -4.96 -12.59 8.83
N THR A 513 -3.79 -12.29 8.26
CA THR A 513 -2.89 -13.29 7.66
C THR A 513 -1.74 -13.57 8.62
N VAL A 514 -1.57 -14.84 9.01
CA VAL A 514 -0.53 -15.30 9.94
C VAL A 514 0.43 -16.25 9.20
N ASP A 515 1.57 -15.73 8.78
CA ASP A 515 2.60 -16.45 8.00
C ASP A 515 3.78 -16.97 8.87
N SER A 516 4.60 -17.88 8.35
CA SER A 516 5.70 -18.53 9.09
C SER A 516 6.83 -17.59 9.52
N ASP A 517 7.03 -16.50 8.80
CA ASP A 517 8.04 -15.47 9.10
C ASP A 517 7.61 -14.52 10.22
N VAL A 518 6.36 -14.65 10.70
CA VAL A 518 5.76 -13.77 11.71
C VAL A 518 6.30 -14.06 13.11
N PHE A 519 6.89 -15.22 13.40
CA PHE A 519 7.36 -15.56 14.76
C PHE A 519 8.80 -16.11 14.75
N ALA A 520 9.76 -15.23 14.98
CA ALA A 520 11.15 -15.61 15.26
C ALA A 520 11.42 -15.43 16.76
N GLY A 521 11.12 -16.40 17.63
CA GLY A 521 11.61 -16.34 19.02
C GLY A 521 10.90 -17.18 20.07
N ALA A 522 9.61 -17.42 19.96
CA ALA A 522 8.84 -18.34 20.79
C ALA A 522 7.51 -18.57 20.08
N ALA A 523 6.96 -19.79 20.14
CA ALA A 523 5.54 -19.96 19.81
C ALA A 523 4.77 -19.01 20.72
N PRO A 524 3.98 -18.07 20.18
CA PRO A 524 3.30 -17.11 21.01
C PRO A 524 2.35 -17.90 21.92
N SER A 525 2.24 -17.52 23.20
CA SER A 525 1.18 -18.04 24.11
C SER A 525 -0.21 -17.50 23.73
N THR A 526 -0.39 -17.12 22.47
CA THR A 526 -1.49 -16.28 22.00
C THR A 526 -2.52 -17.22 21.42
N ASP A 527 -3.30 -17.79 22.32
CA ASP A 527 -4.35 -18.75 22.00
C ASP A 527 -5.56 -18.14 21.27
N ALA A 528 -5.50 -16.85 20.91
CA ALA A 528 -6.56 -16.18 20.17
C ALA A 528 -6.04 -14.98 19.33
N VAL A 529 -6.41 -14.93 18.06
CA VAL A 529 -6.20 -13.74 17.19
C VAL A 529 -7.01 -12.55 17.69
N CYS A 530 -8.21 -12.82 18.21
CA CYS A 530 -9.14 -11.81 18.67
C CYS A 530 -9.98 -12.32 19.84
N ASN A 531 -10.29 -11.45 20.79
CA ASN A 531 -11.21 -11.76 21.91
C ASN A 531 -12.69 -11.49 21.59
N LEU A 532 -13.02 -11.00 20.39
CA LEU A 532 -14.38 -10.74 19.93
C LEU A 532 -14.83 -11.83 18.94
N PRO A 533 -15.83 -12.67 19.28
CA PRO A 533 -16.32 -13.72 18.40
C PRO A 533 -16.84 -13.17 17.06
N GLY A 534 -16.48 -13.84 15.95
CA GLY A 534 -16.92 -13.46 14.60
C GLY A 534 -16.17 -12.27 13.99
N PHE A 535 -15.07 -11.82 14.59
CA PHE A 535 -14.21 -10.77 14.04
C PHE A 535 -13.34 -11.29 12.89
N GLY A 536 -13.70 -10.91 11.65
CA GLY A 536 -12.90 -11.16 10.45
C GLY A 536 -12.68 -12.62 10.05
N GLN A 537 -11.85 -12.80 9.03
CA GLN A 537 -11.33 -14.07 8.55
C GLN A 537 -9.84 -14.17 8.92
N ILE A 538 -9.42 -15.34 9.40
CA ILE A 538 -8.00 -15.64 9.63
C ILE A 538 -7.50 -16.50 8.47
N ASP A 539 -6.43 -16.08 7.83
CA ASP A 539 -5.67 -16.87 6.86
C ASP A 539 -4.36 -17.32 7.51
N SER A 540 -4.14 -18.63 7.62
CA SER A 540 -2.88 -19.19 8.16
C SER A 540 -2.30 -20.18 7.14
N PRO A 541 -1.61 -19.69 6.10
CA PRO A 541 -1.09 -20.53 5.03
C PRO A 541 -0.13 -21.61 5.53
N SER A 542 0.58 -21.32 6.63
CA SER A 542 1.57 -22.21 7.25
C SER A 542 0.97 -23.19 8.28
N GLY A 543 -0.33 -23.10 8.56
CA GLY A 543 -0.99 -23.96 9.54
C GLY A 543 -0.48 -23.80 10.97
N ARG A 544 0.05 -22.64 11.35
CA ARG A 544 0.61 -22.40 12.70
C ARG A 544 -0.43 -22.24 13.78
N MET A 545 -1.60 -21.74 13.44
CA MET A 545 -2.69 -21.56 14.41
C MET A 545 -3.48 -22.86 14.61
N SER A 546 -2.73 -23.96 14.71
CA SER A 546 -3.23 -25.34 14.68
C SER A 546 -3.75 -25.78 16.02
N GLY A 547 -5.05 -26.03 16.12
CA GLY A 547 -5.65 -26.57 17.33
C GLY A 547 -6.04 -25.53 18.39
N GLN A 548 -6.03 -24.23 18.05
CA GLN A 548 -6.78 -23.26 18.85
C GLN A 548 -8.28 -23.46 18.61
N ALA A 549 -9.07 -23.47 19.69
CA ALA A 549 -10.52 -23.72 19.61
C ALA A 549 -11.23 -22.75 18.64
N ASP A 550 -10.62 -21.59 18.40
CA ASP A 550 -11.12 -20.49 17.58
C ASP A 550 -10.40 -20.32 16.22
N ILE A 551 -9.48 -21.23 15.82
CA ILE A 551 -8.67 -20.99 14.60
C ILE A 551 -8.56 -22.17 13.63
N PRO A 552 -8.86 -21.93 12.32
CA PRO A 552 -8.72 -22.94 11.29
C PRO A 552 -7.30 -23.30 10.87
N LEU A 553 -7.16 -24.57 10.49
CA LEU A 553 -6.05 -25.11 9.73
C LEU A 553 -6.46 -25.79 8.46
N ALA A 554 -5.47 -25.94 7.59
CA ALA A 554 -5.47 -26.84 6.46
C ALA A 554 -5.69 -28.30 6.89
N ALA A 555 -6.89 -28.78 6.56
CA ALA A 555 -7.29 -30.17 6.34
C ALA A 555 -6.85 -31.20 7.39
N ALA A 556 -7.78 -31.56 8.29
CA ALA A 556 -7.68 -32.78 9.10
C ALA A 556 -8.63 -33.86 8.54
N PRO A 557 -8.34 -35.16 8.74
CA PRO A 557 -9.34 -36.21 8.55
C PRO A 557 -10.57 -35.91 9.42
N PHE A 558 -11.74 -36.46 9.06
CA PHE A 558 -13.03 -36.22 9.74
C PHE A 558 -12.88 -36.37 11.26
N ALA A 559 -12.70 -35.25 11.95
CA ALA A 559 -12.35 -35.24 13.35
C ALA A 559 -13.62 -35.40 14.19
N ALA A 560 -13.47 -35.95 15.40
CA ALA A 560 -14.57 -36.18 16.33
C ALA A 560 -15.34 -34.90 16.73
N ASP A 561 -14.83 -33.73 16.36
CA ASP A 561 -15.41 -32.42 16.62
C ASP A 561 -16.35 -31.92 15.50
N CYS A 562 -16.45 -32.59 14.34
CA CYS A 562 -17.27 -32.11 13.23
C CYS A 562 -18.78 -32.19 13.54
N THR A 563 -19.45 -31.03 13.52
CA THR A 563 -20.91 -30.91 13.62
C THR A 563 -21.49 -30.55 12.26
N THR A 564 -22.12 -31.50 11.59
CA THR A 564 -22.81 -31.26 10.32
C THR A 564 -24.00 -30.32 10.52
N LEU A 565 -24.07 -29.25 9.74
CA LEU A 565 -25.18 -28.30 9.68
C LEU A 565 -26.06 -28.51 8.44
N LEU A 566 -25.48 -29.07 7.38
CA LEU A 566 -26.17 -29.43 6.14
C LEU A 566 -25.36 -30.50 5.42
N ASP A 567 -25.99 -31.56 4.94
CA ASP A 567 -25.31 -32.59 4.17
C ASP A 567 -26.17 -33.15 3.04
N SER A 568 -25.71 -32.95 1.80
CA SER A 568 -26.37 -33.48 0.60
C SER A 568 -25.97 -34.90 0.25
N THR A 569 -25.14 -35.60 1.03
CA THR A 569 -24.65 -36.97 0.71
C THR A 569 -25.74 -38.03 0.55
N THR A 570 -26.98 -37.72 0.97
CA THR A 570 -28.17 -38.56 0.78
C THR A 570 -29.03 -38.16 -0.42
N SER A 571 -29.20 -36.87 -0.70
CA SER A 571 -29.81 -36.32 -1.92
C SER A 571 -29.81 -34.80 -1.90
N ILE A 572 -29.39 -34.15 -2.99
CA ILE A 572 -29.55 -32.70 -3.14
C ILE A 572 -31.03 -32.28 -3.22
N ALA A 573 -31.91 -33.17 -3.68
CA ALA A 573 -33.32 -32.86 -3.95
C ALA A 573 -34.11 -32.42 -2.71
N SER A 574 -33.78 -32.94 -1.54
CA SER A 574 -34.45 -32.63 -0.28
C SER A 574 -33.97 -31.34 0.39
N LEU A 575 -32.86 -30.76 -0.09
CA LEU A 575 -32.22 -29.62 0.57
C LEU A 575 -32.54 -28.28 -0.10
N LEU A 576 -32.79 -28.29 -1.40
CA LEU A 576 -32.96 -27.07 -2.18
C LEU A 576 -34.37 -26.50 -2.02
N THR A 577 -34.48 -25.33 -1.41
CA THR A 577 -35.69 -24.50 -1.48
C THR A 577 -35.48 -23.40 -2.51
N VAL A 578 -36.42 -23.18 -3.44
CA VAL A 578 -36.31 -22.13 -4.46
C VAL A 578 -37.29 -20.99 -4.26
N SER A 579 -36.90 -19.81 -4.73
CA SER A 579 -37.75 -18.64 -4.84
C SER A 579 -37.40 -17.92 -6.13
N GLY A 580 -38.35 -17.77 -7.05
CA GLY A 580 -38.07 -17.22 -8.39
C GLY A 580 -37.10 -18.07 -9.21
N ALA A 581 -37.15 -19.40 -9.05
CA ALA A 581 -36.32 -20.36 -9.78
C ALA A 581 -37.04 -21.71 -9.91
N ASN A 582 -36.67 -22.49 -10.93
CA ASN A 582 -37.09 -23.87 -11.15
C ASN A 582 -35.89 -24.80 -11.02
N ILE A 583 -36.10 -26.01 -10.49
CA ILE A 583 -35.04 -27.02 -10.34
C ILE A 583 -35.31 -28.21 -11.25
N THR A 584 -34.28 -28.65 -11.96
CA THR A 584 -34.26 -29.93 -12.67
C THR A 584 -33.21 -30.85 -12.05
N LEU A 585 -33.66 -31.89 -11.36
CA LEU A 585 -32.80 -32.87 -10.67
C LEU A 585 -32.20 -33.90 -11.63
N GLY A 586 -31.22 -34.68 -11.13
CA GLY A 586 -30.64 -35.80 -11.86
C GLY A 586 -29.55 -35.42 -12.86
N GLN A 587 -28.97 -34.23 -12.71
CA GLN A 587 -27.83 -33.79 -13.52
C GLN A 587 -26.58 -34.59 -13.16
N SER A 588 -25.65 -34.69 -14.12
CA SER A 588 -24.34 -35.28 -13.83
C SER A 588 -23.58 -34.40 -12.85
N ASP A 589 -23.16 -34.94 -11.71
CA ASP A 589 -22.33 -34.24 -10.73
C ASP A 589 -20.83 -34.30 -11.07
N ALA A 590 -19.98 -33.69 -10.24
CA ALA A 590 -18.53 -33.59 -10.45
C ALA A 590 -17.78 -34.93 -10.42
N VAL A 591 -18.42 -36.01 -9.97
CA VAL A 591 -17.82 -37.35 -9.92
C VAL A 591 -18.57 -38.34 -10.80
N ASN A 592 -19.33 -37.84 -11.79
CA ASN A 592 -20.13 -38.63 -12.72
C ASN A 592 -21.30 -39.40 -12.08
N GLY A 593 -21.73 -39.01 -10.88
CA GLY A 593 -23.01 -39.42 -10.30
C GLY A 593 -24.18 -38.63 -10.88
N ARG A 594 -25.37 -38.78 -10.29
CA ARG A 594 -26.59 -38.04 -10.67
C ARG A 594 -27.13 -37.16 -9.55
N ASP A 595 -26.29 -36.79 -8.58
CA ASP A 595 -26.70 -36.01 -7.41
C ASP A 595 -26.37 -34.52 -7.58
N ALA A 596 -26.85 -33.96 -8.69
CA ALA A 596 -26.78 -32.55 -9.00
C ALA A 596 -28.11 -32.03 -9.57
N ALA A 597 -28.26 -30.72 -9.55
CA ALA A 597 -29.44 -30.00 -9.96
C ALA A 597 -29.07 -28.87 -10.93
N ALA A 598 -29.86 -28.73 -11.99
CA ALA A 598 -29.87 -27.52 -12.81
C ALA A 598 -30.89 -26.55 -12.22
N VAL A 599 -30.46 -25.32 -11.99
CA VAL A 599 -31.26 -24.26 -11.39
C VAL A 599 -31.51 -23.21 -12.47
N ASN A 600 -32.75 -23.10 -12.91
CA ASN A 600 -33.18 -22.11 -13.90
C ASN A 600 -33.86 -20.95 -13.17
N LEU A 601 -33.21 -19.79 -13.08
CA LEU A 601 -33.77 -18.60 -12.44
C LEU A 601 -34.87 -17.99 -13.32
N THR A 602 -36.03 -17.67 -12.74
CA THR A 602 -37.14 -17.05 -13.49
C THR A 602 -37.19 -15.53 -13.34
N ALA A 603 -36.36 -14.96 -12.45
CA ALA A 603 -36.21 -13.53 -12.25
C ALA A 603 -34.77 -13.21 -11.77
N GLY A 604 -34.33 -11.96 -11.92
CA GLY A 604 -33.01 -11.52 -11.43
C GLY A 604 -32.85 -11.57 -9.91
N SER A 605 -33.96 -11.63 -9.17
CA SER A 605 -34.01 -11.90 -7.73
C SER A 605 -34.15 -13.38 -7.38
N GLY A 606 -34.14 -14.25 -8.38
CA GLY A 606 -34.24 -15.69 -8.25
C GLY A 606 -33.11 -16.26 -7.39
N SER A 607 -33.43 -17.23 -6.54
CA SER A 607 -32.48 -17.82 -5.61
C SER A 607 -32.79 -19.26 -5.25
N VAL A 608 -31.73 -20.00 -4.94
CA VAL A 608 -31.75 -21.26 -4.20
C VAL A 608 -31.40 -20.95 -2.75
N ARG A 609 -32.10 -21.59 -1.82
CA ARG A 609 -31.98 -21.38 -0.38
C ARG A 609 -31.80 -22.73 0.29
N LEU A 610 -30.81 -22.78 1.16
CA LEU A 610 -30.34 -23.97 1.86
C LEU A 610 -30.47 -23.69 3.37
N PRO A 611 -31.57 -24.09 4.02
CA PRO A 611 -31.71 -23.92 5.45
C PRO A 611 -30.63 -24.74 6.17
N LEU A 612 -30.02 -24.16 7.20
CA LEU A 612 -29.05 -24.88 8.04
C LEU A 612 -29.77 -25.53 9.23
N ASP A 613 -29.42 -26.77 9.55
CA ASP A 613 -29.79 -27.40 10.81
C ASP A 613 -28.86 -26.88 11.91
N LEU A 614 -29.40 -26.08 12.81
CA LEU A 614 -28.67 -25.46 13.90
C LEU A 614 -28.85 -26.16 15.24
N THR A 615 -29.51 -27.32 15.28
CA THR A 615 -29.86 -28.03 16.53
C THR A 615 -28.65 -28.26 17.44
N ASN A 616 -27.48 -28.49 16.86
CA ASN A 616 -26.21 -28.70 17.58
C ASN A 616 -25.16 -27.63 17.27
N ALA A 617 -25.54 -26.54 16.59
CA ALA A 617 -24.60 -25.50 16.23
C ALA A 617 -24.14 -24.73 17.48
N GLN A 618 -22.89 -24.28 17.46
CA GLN A 618 -22.30 -23.43 18.48
C GLN A 618 -22.02 -22.02 17.92
N GLU A 619 -22.40 -20.99 18.67
CA GLU A 619 -22.13 -19.59 18.32
C GLU A 619 -20.62 -19.34 18.36
N GLY A 620 -20.11 -18.50 17.46
CA GLY A 620 -18.68 -18.17 17.39
C GLY A 620 -17.81 -19.26 16.76
N ARG A 621 -18.32 -20.48 16.62
CA ARG A 621 -17.59 -21.60 16.02
C ARG A 621 -17.51 -21.47 14.50
N LEU A 622 -16.33 -21.76 13.96
CA LEU A 622 -16.08 -21.76 12.52
C LEU A 622 -16.97 -22.79 11.82
N CYS A 623 -17.54 -22.34 10.72
CA CYS A 623 -18.33 -23.11 9.80
C CYS A 623 -17.64 -23.13 8.44
N HIS A 624 -17.82 -24.22 7.73
CA HIS A 624 -17.33 -24.43 6.38
C HIS A 624 -18.51 -24.76 5.49
N LEU A 625 -18.64 -24.04 4.38
CA LEU A 625 -19.49 -24.43 3.25
C LEU A 625 -18.59 -24.98 2.15
N GLU A 626 -18.86 -26.20 1.73
CA GLU A 626 -18.31 -26.82 0.52
C GLU A 626 -19.44 -27.08 -0.45
N ILE A 627 -19.29 -26.62 -1.69
CA ILE A 627 -20.33 -26.72 -2.70
C ILE A 627 -19.75 -26.86 -4.09
N ASP A 628 -20.29 -27.78 -4.88
CA ASP A 628 -19.94 -27.87 -6.28
C ASP A 628 -20.81 -26.98 -7.15
N LEU A 629 -20.16 -26.25 -8.04
CA LEU A 629 -20.82 -25.37 -9.00
C LEU A 629 -20.23 -25.56 -10.40
N ALA A 630 -21.10 -25.46 -11.41
CA ALA A 630 -20.73 -25.47 -12.82
C ALA A 630 -21.68 -24.59 -13.65
N GLN A 631 -21.21 -24.21 -14.83
CA GLN A 631 -22.05 -23.62 -15.87
C GLN A 631 -23.06 -24.66 -16.39
N ALA A 632 -24.21 -24.16 -16.83
CA ALA A 632 -25.16 -24.96 -17.59
C ALA A 632 -24.68 -25.11 -19.04
N LEU A 633 -25.19 -26.12 -19.76
CA LEU A 633 -24.86 -26.30 -21.17
C LEU A 633 -25.49 -25.23 -22.07
N THR A 634 -26.64 -24.70 -21.66
CA THR A 634 -27.41 -23.67 -22.36
C THR A 634 -27.86 -22.63 -21.36
N GLN A 635 -28.02 -21.38 -21.81
CA GLN A 635 -28.51 -20.27 -20.98
C GLN A 635 -27.70 -20.05 -19.69
N SER A 636 -26.40 -20.36 -19.72
CA SER A 636 -25.59 -20.38 -18.51
C SER A 636 -25.32 -18.99 -17.96
N LEU A 637 -25.43 -18.86 -16.64
CA LEU A 637 -24.86 -17.73 -15.91
C LEU A 637 -23.33 -17.75 -15.98
N PRO A 638 -22.68 -16.57 -16.10
CA PRO A 638 -21.23 -16.46 -15.99
C PRO A 638 -20.74 -16.60 -14.54
N GLY A 639 -21.59 -16.30 -13.56
CA GLY A 639 -21.26 -16.34 -12.14
C GLY A 639 -22.49 -16.30 -11.23
N VAL A 640 -22.29 -16.64 -9.96
CA VAL A 640 -23.33 -16.59 -8.91
C VAL A 640 -22.78 -15.95 -7.63
N TYR A 641 -23.67 -15.36 -6.83
CA TYR A 641 -23.40 -15.04 -5.44
C TYR A 641 -23.78 -16.19 -4.52
N ILE A 642 -22.87 -16.57 -3.64
CA ILE A 642 -23.15 -17.35 -2.43
C ILE A 642 -23.27 -16.37 -1.27
N ARG A 643 -24.44 -16.33 -0.63
CA ARG A 643 -24.73 -15.48 0.51
C ARG A 643 -25.08 -16.32 1.72
N ILE A 644 -24.57 -15.96 2.89
CA ILE A 644 -24.84 -16.66 4.15
C ILE A 644 -25.45 -15.66 5.10
N GLY A 645 -26.63 -15.98 5.64
CA GLY A 645 -27.46 -15.01 6.33
C GLY A 645 -28.55 -15.60 7.19
N GLU A 646 -29.08 -14.78 8.08
CA GLU A 646 -30.35 -15.00 8.76
C GLU A 646 -31.46 -14.36 7.92
N GLY A 647 -32.61 -15.01 7.71
CA GLY A 647 -33.69 -14.35 6.95
C GLY A 647 -33.41 -14.17 5.44
N VAL A 648 -34.29 -13.46 4.73
CA VAL A 648 -34.26 -13.34 3.24
C VAL A 648 -33.49 -12.11 2.75
N SER A 649 -33.19 -11.18 3.64
CA SER A 649 -32.58 -9.88 3.33
C SER A 649 -31.32 -9.63 4.17
N SER A 650 -30.96 -10.59 5.03
CA SER A 650 -30.01 -10.38 6.10
C SER A 650 -28.77 -11.29 5.96
N TYR A 651 -27.95 -11.02 4.95
CA TYR A 651 -26.71 -11.74 4.66
C TYR A 651 -25.49 -11.11 5.31
N PHE A 652 -24.71 -11.87 6.08
CA PHE A 652 -23.47 -11.43 6.72
C PHE A 652 -22.21 -11.82 5.93
N LYS A 653 -22.27 -12.87 5.10
CA LYS A 653 -21.23 -13.21 4.12
C LYS A 653 -21.84 -13.19 2.72
N SER A 654 -21.11 -12.66 1.75
CA SER A 654 -21.47 -12.70 0.32
C SER A 654 -20.21 -12.87 -0.52
N VAL A 655 -20.17 -13.91 -1.35
CA VAL A 655 -19.02 -14.27 -2.19
C VAL A 655 -19.50 -14.40 -3.63
N TYR A 656 -18.89 -13.67 -4.55
CA TYR A 656 -19.12 -13.88 -5.98
C TYR A 656 -18.24 -15.03 -6.48
N VAL A 657 -18.83 -15.96 -7.21
CA VAL A 657 -18.20 -17.16 -7.74
C VAL A 657 -18.35 -17.18 -9.26
N PRO A 658 -17.27 -17.01 -10.03
CA PRO A 658 -17.32 -17.25 -11.47
C PRO A 658 -17.51 -18.74 -11.75
N LEU A 659 -18.48 -19.05 -12.61
CA LEU A 659 -18.81 -20.43 -12.98
C LEU A 659 -17.92 -20.89 -14.15
N ASN A 660 -17.57 -22.19 -14.15
CA ASN A 660 -16.79 -22.81 -15.22
C ASN A 660 -17.61 -23.88 -15.94
N PRO A 661 -17.32 -24.18 -17.23
CA PRO A 661 -17.95 -25.30 -17.94
C PRO A 661 -17.75 -26.65 -17.23
N THR A 662 -16.65 -26.78 -16.48
CA THR A 662 -16.36 -27.94 -15.64
C THR A 662 -16.74 -27.67 -14.19
N TRP A 663 -17.17 -28.73 -13.49
CA TRP A 663 -17.43 -28.69 -12.06
C TRP A 663 -16.23 -28.21 -11.25
N ARG A 664 -16.50 -27.33 -10.29
CA ARG A 664 -15.52 -26.89 -9.29
C ARG A 664 -16.16 -26.90 -7.92
N THR A 665 -15.42 -27.44 -6.95
CA THR A 665 -15.74 -27.30 -5.54
C THR A 665 -15.32 -25.91 -5.07
N ILE A 666 -16.27 -25.19 -4.49
CA ILE A 666 -16.09 -23.90 -3.86
C ILE A 666 -16.13 -24.09 -2.35
N HIS A 667 -15.19 -23.45 -1.67
CA HIS A 667 -15.12 -23.44 -0.21
C HIS A 667 -15.35 -22.03 0.31
N VAL A 668 -16.23 -21.89 1.29
CA VAL A 668 -16.54 -20.63 1.94
C VAL A 668 -16.52 -20.82 3.46
N PRO A 669 -15.48 -20.34 4.17
CA PRO A 669 -15.48 -20.29 5.62
C PRO A 669 -16.35 -19.14 6.14
N PHE A 670 -17.03 -19.35 7.26
CA PHE A 670 -17.84 -18.33 7.94
C PHE A 670 -18.02 -18.66 9.42
N VAL A 671 -18.46 -17.70 10.24
CA VAL A 671 -18.78 -17.92 11.66
C VAL A 671 -20.26 -17.63 11.87
N LEU A 672 -20.95 -18.46 12.67
CA LEU A 672 -22.32 -18.19 13.07
C LEU A 672 -22.33 -17.16 14.22
N PRO A 673 -22.89 -15.95 14.02
CA PRO A 673 -22.99 -14.95 15.07
C PRO A 673 -24.07 -15.28 16.11
N ASN A 674 -24.97 -16.21 15.82
CA ASN A 674 -26.00 -16.69 16.74
C ASN A 674 -26.45 -18.09 16.32
N ALA A 675 -26.08 -19.11 17.08
CA ALA A 675 -26.47 -20.49 16.79
C ALA A 675 -27.94 -20.81 17.15
N GLN A 676 -28.64 -19.91 17.85
CA GLN A 676 -30.04 -20.10 18.27
C GLN A 676 -31.05 -19.53 17.28
N ALA A 677 -30.60 -18.88 16.20
CA ALA A 677 -31.54 -18.25 15.27
C ALA A 677 -32.18 -19.30 14.34
N SER A 678 -33.50 -19.28 14.19
CA SER A 678 -34.24 -20.34 13.47
C SER A 678 -34.25 -20.20 11.95
N THR A 679 -33.56 -19.20 11.37
CA THR A 679 -33.70 -18.86 9.94
C THR A 679 -32.39 -18.72 9.17
N PHE A 680 -31.28 -19.25 9.70
CA PHE A 680 -30.01 -19.26 8.97
C PHE A 680 -30.09 -20.10 7.70
N ARG A 681 -29.50 -19.55 6.64
CA ARG A 681 -29.43 -20.22 5.34
C ARG A 681 -28.24 -19.77 4.52
N VAL A 682 -27.83 -20.66 3.62
CA VAL A 682 -27.03 -20.31 2.45
C VAL A 682 -27.97 -19.99 1.30
N VAL A 683 -27.71 -18.92 0.56
CA VAL A 683 -28.50 -18.46 -0.58
C VAL A 683 -27.60 -18.34 -1.79
N ILE A 684 -27.96 -19.00 -2.89
CA ILE A 684 -27.26 -18.93 -4.16
C ILE A 684 -28.15 -18.17 -5.14
N CYS A 685 -27.65 -17.09 -5.73
CA CYS A 685 -28.41 -16.22 -6.62
C CYS A 685 -27.52 -15.62 -7.71
N ALA A 686 -28.11 -15.13 -8.80
CA ALA A 686 -27.34 -14.42 -9.83
C ALA A 686 -26.89 -13.03 -9.36
N HIS A 687 -25.81 -12.52 -9.96
CA HIS A 687 -25.58 -11.08 -9.98
C HIS A 687 -26.62 -10.43 -10.90
N SER A 688 -27.19 -9.29 -10.52
CA SER A 688 -28.29 -8.67 -11.28
C SER A 688 -27.90 -8.30 -12.72
N SER A 689 -26.64 -7.93 -12.97
CA SER A 689 -26.12 -7.67 -14.32
C SER A 689 -25.86 -8.93 -15.14
N ASP A 690 -25.71 -10.09 -14.49
CA ASP A 690 -25.35 -11.34 -15.15
C ASP A 690 -26.60 -12.13 -15.56
N PHE A 691 -27.75 -11.79 -14.98
CA PHE A 691 -29.03 -12.40 -15.27
C PHE A 691 -29.68 -11.78 -16.52
N ALA A 692 -30.05 -12.63 -17.46
CA ALA A 692 -30.93 -12.30 -18.57
C ALA A 692 -31.87 -13.48 -18.82
N SER A 693 -33.17 -13.28 -18.62
CA SER A 693 -34.17 -14.35 -18.75
C SER A 693 -34.14 -14.98 -20.15
N GLY A 694 -34.04 -16.31 -20.20
CA GLY A 694 -33.95 -17.11 -21.42
C GLY A 694 -32.58 -17.04 -22.12
N VAL A 695 -31.59 -16.36 -21.56
CA VAL A 695 -30.26 -16.14 -22.19
C VAL A 695 -29.10 -16.49 -21.24
N SER A 696 -29.19 -16.07 -19.98
CA SER A 696 -28.18 -16.25 -18.93
C SER A 696 -28.93 -16.32 -17.60
N ASP A 697 -29.52 -17.46 -17.32
CA ASP A 697 -30.40 -17.67 -16.16
C ASP A 697 -30.22 -19.02 -15.47
N THR A 698 -29.35 -19.88 -15.99
CA THR A 698 -29.20 -21.25 -15.52
C THR A 698 -27.80 -21.52 -14.97
N PHE A 699 -27.72 -22.27 -13.87
CA PHE A 699 -26.46 -22.81 -13.35
C PHE A 699 -26.66 -24.21 -12.79
N HIS A 700 -25.57 -24.97 -12.63
CA HIS A 700 -25.60 -26.27 -11.99
C HIS A 700 -25.02 -26.21 -10.58
N VAL A 701 -25.68 -26.90 -9.67
CA VAL A 701 -25.24 -27.07 -8.28
C VAL A 701 -25.24 -28.56 -7.92
N GLY A 702 -24.18 -29.00 -7.27
CA GLY A 702 -24.02 -30.37 -6.79
C GLY A 702 -23.41 -30.33 -5.39
N ARG A 703 -23.47 -31.47 -4.68
CA ARG A 703 -22.69 -31.77 -3.47
C ARG A 703 -22.51 -30.59 -2.53
N ILE A 704 -23.45 -30.42 -1.61
CA ILE A 704 -23.47 -29.33 -0.65
C ILE A 704 -23.19 -29.90 0.73
N PHE A 705 -22.16 -29.38 1.39
CA PHE A 705 -21.82 -29.77 2.75
C PHE A 705 -21.54 -28.53 3.57
N VAL A 706 -22.29 -28.34 4.65
CA VAL A 706 -22.09 -27.27 5.63
C VAL A 706 -21.86 -27.91 6.98
N TYR A 707 -20.80 -27.51 7.66
CA TYR A 707 -20.43 -28.13 8.92
C TYR A 707 -19.65 -27.14 9.78
N GLN A 708 -19.71 -27.34 11.10
CA GLN A 708 -18.78 -26.73 12.03
C GLN A 708 -17.68 -27.72 12.33
N ALA A 709 -16.46 -27.31 12.09
CA ALA A 709 -15.28 -28.05 12.51
C ALA A 709 -14.17 -27.04 12.71
N GLN A 710 -13.19 -27.40 13.52
CA GLN A 710 -12.00 -26.57 13.65
C GLN A 710 -11.22 -26.52 12.33
N HIS A 711 -11.29 -27.58 11.52
CA HIS A 711 -10.56 -27.67 10.26
C HIS A 711 -11.52 -28.02 9.13
N ARG A 712 -11.11 -27.68 7.91
CA ARG A 712 -11.75 -28.26 6.74
C ARG A 712 -11.65 -29.79 6.89
N VAL A 713 -12.77 -30.48 6.98
CA VAL A 713 -12.76 -31.94 6.87
C VAL A 713 -12.72 -32.28 5.38
N SER A 714 -11.97 -33.32 5.01
CA SER A 714 -11.93 -33.83 3.63
C SER A 714 -13.24 -34.54 3.24
N SER A 715 -14.37 -33.92 3.56
CA SER A 715 -15.70 -34.49 3.69
C SER A 715 -16.53 -34.42 2.42
N LEU A 716 -16.09 -33.69 1.39
CA LEU A 716 -16.32 -34.13 0.02
C LEU A 716 -15.47 -35.38 -0.24
N GLN A 717 -15.61 -36.40 0.63
CA GLN A 717 -15.31 -37.78 0.30
C GLN A 717 -15.94 -38.01 -1.06
N VAL A 718 -15.12 -38.49 -2.00
CA VAL A 718 -15.54 -38.87 -3.35
C VAL A 718 -16.93 -39.54 -3.24
N PRO A 719 -18.00 -38.89 -3.72
CA PRO A 719 -19.34 -39.44 -3.61
C PRO A 719 -19.33 -40.84 -4.16
N GLY A 720 -19.86 -41.71 -3.33
CA GLY A 720 -19.79 -43.12 -3.60
C GLY A 720 -18.72 -43.86 -2.82
N CYS A 721 -17.91 -43.26 -1.95
CA CYS A 721 -17.23 -44.04 -0.91
C CYS A 721 -18.20 -44.44 0.22
N SER A 722 -18.09 -45.66 0.72
CA SER A 722 -18.72 -46.06 1.98
C SER A 722 -18.00 -45.36 3.14
N THR A 723 -18.66 -45.30 4.29
CA THR A 723 -17.93 -45.22 5.57
C THR A 723 -16.95 -46.38 5.67
N ASN A 724 -15.94 -46.24 6.52
CA ASN A 724 -15.06 -47.36 6.83
C ASN A 724 -15.90 -48.58 7.26
N ASN A 725 -15.69 -49.71 6.60
CA ASN A 725 -16.44 -50.94 6.83
C ASN A 725 -15.89 -51.75 8.02
N ASP A 726 -14.83 -51.25 8.67
CA ASP A 726 -14.15 -51.89 9.80
C ASP A 726 -13.79 -53.36 9.51
N SER A 727 -13.51 -54.18 10.52
CA SER A 727 -13.19 -55.59 10.32
C SER A 727 -14.43 -56.47 10.03
N THR A 728 -15.33 -56.02 9.14
CA THR A 728 -16.57 -56.73 8.79
C THR A 728 -16.65 -57.13 7.32
N SER A 729 -17.24 -58.31 7.06
CA SER A 729 -17.57 -58.79 5.71
C SER A 729 -18.81 -58.08 5.17
N LYS A 730 -18.90 -57.87 3.84
CA LYS A 730 -20.01 -57.13 3.19
C LYS A 730 -20.50 -57.82 1.93
N THR A 731 -21.80 -57.71 1.65
CA THR A 731 -22.39 -57.99 0.34
C THR A 731 -22.80 -56.68 -0.31
N LEU A 732 -22.31 -56.44 -1.52
CA LEU A 732 -22.53 -55.20 -2.25
C LEU A 732 -23.65 -55.37 -3.26
N HIS A 733 -24.56 -54.40 -3.29
CA HIS A 733 -25.75 -54.40 -4.14
C HIS A 733 -25.73 -53.17 -5.03
N VAL A 734 -25.90 -53.38 -6.34
CA VAL A 734 -25.96 -52.30 -7.33
C VAL A 734 -27.13 -51.37 -7.01
N ARG A 735 -26.89 -50.05 -7.07
CA ARG A 735 -27.82 -48.95 -6.71
C ARG A 735 -28.02 -48.67 -5.22
N SER A 736 -27.73 -49.59 -4.31
CA SER A 736 -27.88 -49.35 -2.85
C SER A 736 -26.56 -49.27 -2.11
N SER A 737 -25.53 -50.00 -2.53
CA SER A 737 -24.17 -49.83 -2.03
C SER A 737 -23.48 -48.67 -2.71
N LYS A 738 -22.65 -47.95 -1.94
CA LYS A 738 -21.80 -46.87 -2.45
C LYS A 738 -20.76 -47.47 -3.44
N PRO A 739 -20.52 -46.87 -4.63
CA PRO A 739 -19.62 -47.41 -5.67
C PRO A 739 -18.19 -47.77 -5.24
N THR A 740 -17.65 -47.10 -4.25
CA THR A 740 -16.35 -47.35 -3.62
C THR A 740 -16.59 -47.82 -2.19
N GLN A 741 -15.91 -48.86 -1.76
CA GLN A 741 -16.05 -49.45 -0.43
C GLN A 741 -14.69 -49.45 0.25
N VAL A 742 -14.63 -48.90 1.46
CA VAL A 742 -13.37 -48.62 2.15
C VAL A 742 -13.27 -49.46 3.42
N TRP A 743 -12.13 -50.12 3.59
CA TRP A 743 -11.66 -50.72 4.84
C TRP A 743 -10.36 -50.04 5.21
N ASP A 744 -10.36 -49.21 6.25
CA ASP A 744 -9.18 -48.43 6.67
C ASP A 744 -8.90 -48.57 8.19
N SER A 745 -9.66 -49.42 8.89
CA SER A 745 -9.36 -49.87 10.25
C SER A 745 -8.56 -51.18 10.23
N PRO A 746 -7.74 -51.48 11.25
CA PRO A 746 -7.05 -52.77 11.37
C PRO A 746 -8.03 -53.94 11.18
N LEU A 747 -7.69 -54.86 10.27
CA LEU A 747 -8.47 -56.08 10.06
C LEU A 747 -8.10 -57.07 11.16
N LEU A 748 -9.10 -57.51 11.93
CA LEU A 748 -8.97 -58.46 13.04
C LEU A 748 -9.22 -59.91 12.59
N GLN A 749 -9.72 -60.08 11.36
CA GLN A 749 -9.99 -61.35 10.70
C GLN A 749 -10.06 -61.13 9.19
N ASP A 750 -9.95 -62.21 8.40
CA ASP A 750 -10.20 -62.12 6.97
C ASP A 750 -11.67 -61.74 6.73
N CYS A 751 -11.88 -60.72 5.90
CA CYS A 751 -13.21 -60.22 5.59
C CYS A 751 -13.56 -60.52 4.14
N SER A 752 -14.76 -61.04 3.90
CA SER A 752 -15.25 -61.33 2.56
C SER A 752 -16.09 -60.18 2.02
N VAL A 753 -15.87 -59.82 0.76
CA VAL A 753 -16.64 -58.82 0.01
C VAL A 753 -17.32 -59.54 -1.15
N SER A 754 -18.62 -59.86 -1.03
CA SER A 754 -19.37 -60.50 -2.11
C SER A 754 -20.16 -59.49 -2.93
N PHE A 755 -20.35 -59.78 -4.22
CA PHE A 755 -21.04 -58.89 -5.16
C PHE A 755 -22.35 -59.52 -5.60
N SER A 756 -23.47 -58.86 -5.30
CA SER A 756 -24.78 -59.34 -5.71
C SER A 756 -24.99 -59.15 -7.22
N THR A 757 -25.54 -60.15 -7.90
CA THR A 757 -26.03 -60.03 -9.28
C THR A 757 -27.48 -59.54 -9.33
N ALA A 758 -28.17 -59.48 -8.19
CA ALA A 758 -29.53 -58.98 -8.11
C ALA A 758 -29.55 -57.48 -8.49
N ALA A 759 -30.30 -57.15 -9.54
CA ALA A 759 -30.40 -55.81 -10.12
C ALA A 759 -29.09 -55.22 -10.69
N ALA A 760 -28.05 -56.04 -10.87
CA ALA A 760 -26.86 -55.63 -11.60
C ALA A 760 -27.16 -55.46 -13.10
N TYR A 761 -26.51 -54.50 -13.74
CA TYR A 761 -26.65 -54.22 -15.17
C TYR A 761 -25.26 -54.18 -15.83
N PRO A 762 -25.11 -54.54 -17.12
CA PRO A 762 -23.82 -54.47 -17.80
C PRO A 762 -23.16 -53.10 -17.61
N GLY A 763 -21.92 -53.09 -17.15
CA GLY A 763 -21.15 -51.88 -16.82
C GLY A 763 -21.32 -51.35 -15.39
N ALA A 764 -22.10 -52.01 -14.52
CA ALA A 764 -22.15 -51.65 -13.10
C ALA A 764 -20.76 -51.90 -12.46
N ARG A 765 -20.26 -50.95 -11.65
CA ARG A 765 -18.91 -51.01 -11.08
C ARG A 765 -18.89 -50.86 -9.56
N PHE A 766 -17.92 -51.53 -8.93
CA PHE A 766 -17.48 -51.24 -7.57
C PHE A 766 -15.95 -51.10 -7.51
N ARG A 767 -15.46 -50.19 -6.67
CA ARG A 767 -14.05 -50.08 -6.29
C ARG A 767 -13.88 -50.45 -4.82
N ILE A 768 -13.05 -51.44 -4.55
CA ILE A 768 -12.79 -51.95 -3.20
C ILE A 768 -11.41 -51.47 -2.79
N VAL A 769 -11.34 -50.78 -1.66
CA VAL A 769 -10.13 -50.14 -1.16
C VAL A 769 -9.81 -50.70 0.23
N ARG A 770 -8.64 -51.31 0.35
CA ARG A 770 -7.99 -51.56 1.63
C ARG A 770 -7.04 -50.40 1.88
N GLY A 771 -7.45 -49.44 2.70
CA GLY A 771 -6.67 -48.24 2.97
C GLY A 771 -5.39 -48.51 3.77
N PRO A 772 -4.46 -47.54 3.86
CA PRO A 772 -3.20 -47.68 4.59
C PRO A 772 -3.38 -47.97 6.08
N GLY A 773 -4.50 -47.55 6.69
CA GLY A 773 -4.82 -47.80 8.10
C GLY A 773 -5.29 -49.23 8.39
N ALA A 774 -5.66 -50.00 7.35
CA ALA A 774 -6.11 -51.39 7.46
C ALA A 774 -4.96 -52.40 7.70
N SER A 775 -4.21 -52.15 8.78
CA SER A 775 -3.16 -53.00 9.33
C SER A 775 -3.69 -54.36 9.81
N GLY A 776 -2.78 -55.28 10.16
CA GLY A 776 -3.10 -56.66 10.53
C GLY A 776 -2.81 -57.68 9.42
N ASN A 777 -2.48 -58.91 9.81
CA ASN A 777 -2.13 -60.02 8.91
C ASN A 777 -3.38 -60.73 8.33
N HIS A 778 -4.43 -59.96 8.07
CA HIS A 778 -5.70 -60.44 7.52
C HIS A 778 -5.98 -59.78 6.18
N ALA A 779 -6.73 -60.46 5.31
CA ALA A 779 -6.98 -60.01 3.94
C ALA A 779 -8.45 -59.64 3.68
N LEU A 780 -8.69 -58.84 2.64
CA LEU A 780 -10.02 -58.74 2.03
C LEU A 780 -10.14 -59.72 0.86
N LEU A 781 -11.07 -60.66 0.99
CA LEU A 781 -11.37 -61.69 0.00
C LEU A 781 -12.53 -61.20 -0.89
N LEU A 782 -12.29 -60.98 -2.17
CA LEU A 782 -13.28 -60.38 -3.08
C LEU A 782 -14.06 -61.46 -3.84
N GLY A 783 -15.28 -61.78 -3.42
CA GLY A 783 -16.19 -62.72 -4.11
C GLY A 783 -15.66 -64.15 -4.32
N ASP A 784 -16.45 -64.98 -5.00
CA ASP A 784 -16.15 -66.41 -5.24
C ASP A 784 -15.50 -66.69 -6.62
N GLY A 785 -14.98 -65.65 -7.29
CA GLY A 785 -14.45 -65.70 -8.67
C GLY A 785 -12.92 -65.52 -8.77
N PRO A 786 -12.35 -65.26 -9.97
CA PRO A 786 -10.89 -65.08 -10.17
C PRO A 786 -10.35 -63.74 -9.61
N PHE A 787 -11.04 -63.16 -8.63
CA PHE A 787 -10.69 -61.84 -8.11
C PHE A 787 -9.44 -61.91 -7.23
N LYS A 788 -8.77 -60.76 -7.11
CA LYS A 788 -7.60 -60.64 -6.25
C LYS A 788 -8.02 -60.58 -4.77
N THR A 789 -7.21 -61.21 -3.93
CA THR A 789 -7.14 -60.92 -2.50
C THR A 789 -6.42 -59.58 -2.30
N LEU A 790 -6.95 -58.70 -1.44
CA LEU A 790 -6.26 -57.48 -1.02
C LEU A 790 -5.54 -57.75 0.32
N ASP A 791 -4.33 -58.29 0.22
CA ASP A 791 -3.50 -58.78 1.32
C ASP A 791 -2.57 -57.72 1.95
N LEU A 792 -2.38 -56.58 1.28
CA LEU A 792 -1.54 -55.49 1.74
C LEU A 792 -2.35 -54.19 1.99
N PRO A 793 -2.10 -53.45 3.09
CA PRO A 793 -2.64 -52.11 3.29
C PRO A 793 -2.27 -51.17 2.14
N GLY A 794 -3.20 -50.32 1.74
CA GLY A 794 -3.07 -49.42 0.57
C GLY A 794 -3.44 -50.05 -0.77
N SER A 795 -3.85 -51.33 -0.83
CA SER A 795 -4.24 -51.98 -2.09
C SER A 795 -5.71 -51.72 -2.47
N TRP A 796 -6.02 -51.77 -3.77
CA TRP A 796 -7.38 -51.61 -4.28
C TRP A 796 -7.68 -52.52 -5.48
N CYS A 797 -8.97 -52.80 -5.71
CA CYS A 797 -9.48 -53.56 -6.85
C CYS A 797 -10.77 -52.93 -7.39
N GLU A 798 -10.90 -52.79 -8.70
CA GLU A 798 -12.15 -52.45 -9.37
C GLU A 798 -12.77 -53.69 -10.01
N VAL A 799 -14.07 -53.83 -9.83
CA VAL A 799 -14.89 -54.87 -10.45
C VAL A 799 -16.00 -54.27 -11.29
N GLU A 800 -16.32 -54.91 -12.41
CA GLU A 800 -17.40 -54.55 -13.32
C GLU A 800 -18.29 -55.75 -13.61
N TYR A 801 -19.59 -55.55 -13.68
CA TYR A 801 -20.54 -56.58 -14.09
C TYR A 801 -20.67 -56.59 -15.61
N ASP A 802 -20.37 -57.71 -16.27
CA ASP A 802 -20.38 -57.82 -17.75
C ASP A 802 -21.77 -58.16 -18.33
N GLY A 803 -22.76 -58.37 -17.46
CA GLY A 803 -24.11 -58.84 -17.80
C GLY A 803 -24.43 -60.24 -17.30
N THR A 804 -23.40 -61.06 -17.01
CA THR A 804 -23.53 -62.43 -16.50
C THR A 804 -22.81 -62.63 -15.17
N SER A 805 -21.62 -62.04 -15.01
CA SER A 805 -20.80 -62.16 -13.82
C SER A 805 -20.05 -60.88 -13.51
N TRP A 806 -19.53 -60.78 -12.28
CA TRP A 806 -18.60 -59.74 -11.90
C TRP A 806 -17.19 -60.13 -12.35
N LEU A 807 -16.45 -59.17 -12.91
CA LEU A 807 -15.08 -59.34 -13.39
C LEU A 807 -14.17 -58.29 -12.75
N SER A 808 -12.93 -58.64 -12.39
CA SER A 808 -11.94 -57.61 -12.03
C SER A 808 -11.49 -56.89 -13.29
N VAL A 809 -11.60 -55.55 -13.30
CA VAL A 809 -11.22 -54.69 -14.43
C VAL A 809 -9.99 -53.83 -14.14
N GLY A 810 -9.55 -53.79 -12.89
CA GLY A 810 -8.35 -53.07 -12.48
C GLY A 810 -7.98 -53.39 -11.04
N ALA A 811 -6.69 -53.26 -10.71
CA ALA A 811 -6.22 -53.34 -9.33
C ALA A 811 -4.86 -52.65 -9.21
N GLY A 812 -4.53 -52.16 -8.02
CA GLY A 812 -3.27 -51.46 -7.77
C GLY A 812 -3.03 -51.18 -6.30
N PHE A 813 -2.08 -50.27 -6.06
CA PHE A 813 -1.78 -49.67 -4.77
C PHE A 813 -2.06 -48.18 -4.83
N LEU A 814 -2.46 -47.59 -3.70
CA LEU A 814 -2.70 -46.16 -3.50
C LEU A 814 -1.39 -45.39 -3.38
#